data_AF-A0A971A0P7-F1
#
_entry.id   AF-A0A971A0P7-F1
#
_cell.length_a   1.000
_cell.length_b   1.000
_cell.length_c   1.000
_cell.angle_alpha   90.00
_cell.angle_beta   90.00
_cell.angle_gamma   90.00
#
_symmetry.space_group_name_H-M   'P 1'
#
loop_
_entity.id
_entity.type
_entity.pdbx_description
1 polymer ?
#
loop_
_entity_poly.entity_id
_entity_poly.type
_entity_poly.pdbx_seq_one_letter_code
_entity_poly.pdbx_strand_id
1 'polypeptide(L)'
;MPKTENGRQQVVVFAGTQGLAMLLSAYRDAPWDITGVVPPANAGAAFAQLHSSLGATAEEVLIPTLDRVEVCAELSDASHLIGEAAITAGREGASIRRVFLVSDSPGRPQTDFRPTPELLAALRTADAIVIGPGSLFTNLIPSLLIREINDTVRQSMARKIFICNLMTQPNQTDGYSVADHVRTIQQHCGLRFDYVLAHSGGMISPEVLQRYRDSAADLVVAQLVVNDGSQVAIFPDSPQEIVLVEGAILMQRDLAMEVLQEDPLTGERHLVVRHDPSKLGEALRSVLHDYALEKKLSVSRAIFREYDIRGIVGAELTTSALEAMGRAFGTYILRRTGRGQIVIGHDARPSSLPFSQAAVRGLLESGCEVLDIGQVPTPLTSFAVNHFWVDGAIQVTASHNPAEFNGLKLQVGMEPLAGAELQKVERLIASGAFASGRGQRLARDVIYPYLNCLLHKVAVSRPFKVAVDAGHGVNGPLALRLLRELGCQVVPLYCEPDGTFPAHAPDPSEEENLADLAQAVLEHGCDLGVAFDGDGDRIGIVDERGQILPPDVFLLLFAREALRDGPGKAVFEVRCSEMLFDGVQKYGGMPIMSRCGNTSILPRMLQERALIGGELSGHIFFNDPPIEFDDALFAAAKLLEYIDRAGMPLSQMVDHLLDGLPRYVSSPEIRIDCPDYLKEEVVDAVRDSYSSRFRVIDIDGARVYYDEKDWALIRASNTSPKLSLRFEALDEVRLATMKESMREELLRYLPEVRSF
;
A
#
# COMPACT_ATOMS: atom_id res chain seq x y z
N MET A 1 25.86 -28.86 8.93
CA MET A 1 26.63 -27.77 9.57
C MET A 1 25.73 -27.03 10.55
N PRO A 2 26.25 -26.44 11.63
CA PRO A 2 25.45 -25.60 12.51
C PRO A 2 25.01 -24.34 11.75
N LYS A 3 23.85 -23.78 12.12
CA LYS A 3 23.38 -22.47 11.63
C LYS A 3 24.53 -21.47 11.72
N THR A 4 24.81 -20.76 10.63
CA THR A 4 25.82 -19.69 10.60
C THR A 4 25.51 -18.64 11.67
N GLU A 5 26.55 -18.12 12.32
CA GLU A 5 26.51 -17.25 13.52
C GLU A 5 25.78 -15.90 13.33
N ASN A 6 25.28 -15.58 12.14
CA ASN A 6 24.72 -14.25 11.81
C ASN A 6 23.20 -14.16 11.69
N GLY A 7 22.45 -15.26 11.85
CA GLY A 7 20.97 -15.23 11.81
C GLY A 7 20.36 -14.82 10.46
N ARG A 8 21.17 -14.82 9.39
CA ARG A 8 20.74 -14.54 8.01
C ARG A 8 20.01 -15.73 7.39
N GLN A 9 18.98 -15.45 6.59
CA GLN A 9 18.23 -16.48 5.86
C GLN A 9 19.15 -17.16 4.82
N GLN A 10 18.94 -18.46 4.59
CA GLN A 10 19.71 -19.24 3.61
C GLN A 10 18.92 -19.42 2.31
N VAL A 11 19.47 -18.95 1.20
CA VAL A 11 18.81 -19.03 -0.12
C VAL A 11 19.63 -19.90 -1.06
N VAL A 12 19.03 -20.96 -1.59
CA VAL A 12 19.67 -21.82 -2.61
C VAL A 12 19.16 -21.45 -3.99
N VAL A 13 20.06 -21.21 -4.95
CA VAL A 13 19.72 -20.72 -6.29
C VAL A 13 20.14 -21.70 -7.37
N PHE A 14 19.21 -22.22 -8.15
CA PHE A 14 19.49 -22.95 -9.39
C PHE A 14 19.43 -21.98 -10.58
N ALA A 15 20.57 -21.67 -11.19
CA ALA A 15 20.62 -20.75 -12.32
C ALA A 15 21.70 -21.14 -13.34
N GLY A 16 21.58 -20.63 -14.56
CA GLY A 16 22.69 -20.69 -15.52
C GLY A 16 23.85 -19.79 -15.06
N THR A 17 25.04 -19.97 -15.62
CA THR A 17 26.26 -19.23 -15.20
C THR A 17 26.05 -17.71 -15.16
N GLN A 18 25.46 -17.14 -16.22
CA GLN A 18 25.19 -15.69 -16.28
C GLN A 18 24.07 -15.25 -15.31
N GLY A 19 23.05 -16.09 -15.12
CA GLY A 19 21.96 -15.80 -14.19
C GLY A 19 22.44 -15.81 -12.74
N LEU A 20 23.25 -16.79 -12.37
CA LEU A 20 23.86 -16.86 -11.05
C LEU A 20 24.84 -15.71 -10.83
N ALA A 21 25.66 -15.39 -11.82
CA ALA A 21 26.58 -14.27 -11.79
C ALA A 21 25.85 -12.95 -11.40
N MET A 22 24.77 -12.66 -12.12
CA MET A 22 23.90 -11.53 -11.83
C MET A 22 23.33 -11.58 -10.41
N LEU A 23 22.77 -12.73 -9.99
CA LEU A 23 22.18 -12.91 -8.66
C LEU A 23 23.20 -12.88 -7.52
N LEU A 24 24.47 -13.21 -7.72
CA LEU A 24 25.48 -13.03 -6.68
C LEU A 24 25.91 -11.56 -6.61
N SER A 25 26.01 -10.88 -7.76
CA SER A 25 26.41 -9.47 -7.82
C SER A 25 25.40 -8.53 -7.15
N ALA A 26 24.10 -8.79 -7.31
CA ALA A 26 23.02 -7.94 -6.81
C ALA A 26 22.81 -7.99 -5.29
N TYR A 27 23.43 -8.93 -4.59
CA TYR A 27 23.09 -9.28 -3.20
C TYR A 27 24.25 -9.26 -2.21
N ARG A 28 25.39 -8.65 -2.57
CA ARG A 28 26.54 -8.51 -1.67
C ARG A 28 26.19 -7.87 -0.31
N ASP A 29 25.15 -7.04 -0.25
CA ASP A 29 24.70 -6.34 0.96
C ASP A 29 23.35 -6.84 1.51
N ALA A 30 22.86 -8.00 1.05
CA ALA A 30 21.55 -8.53 1.44
C ALA A 30 21.54 -9.16 2.86
N PRO A 31 20.37 -9.26 3.51
CA PRO A 31 20.24 -9.90 4.82
C PRO A 31 20.16 -11.44 4.76
N TRP A 32 20.44 -12.05 3.60
CA TRP A 32 20.53 -13.50 3.40
C TRP A 32 21.87 -13.88 2.79
N ASP A 33 22.25 -15.13 3.03
CA ASP A 33 23.40 -15.75 2.37
C ASP A 33 22.88 -16.56 1.18
N ILE A 34 23.48 -16.34 0.01
CA ILE A 34 23.13 -17.05 -1.23
C ILE A 34 24.14 -18.17 -1.46
N THR A 35 23.62 -19.37 -1.69
CA THR A 35 24.39 -20.51 -2.21
C THR A 35 23.88 -20.88 -3.60
N GLY A 36 24.71 -20.65 -4.61
CA GLY A 36 24.40 -20.91 -6.01
C GLY A 36 24.63 -22.37 -6.41
N VAL A 37 23.89 -22.82 -7.42
CA VAL A 37 23.96 -24.16 -7.99
C VAL A 37 24.04 -24.06 -9.51
N VAL A 38 25.11 -24.59 -10.09
CA VAL A 38 25.38 -24.50 -11.54
C VAL A 38 25.36 -25.88 -12.21
N PRO A 39 24.55 -26.10 -13.26
CA PRO A 39 24.38 -27.40 -13.90
C PRO A 39 25.65 -28.03 -14.51
N PRO A 40 25.68 -29.37 -14.73
CA PRO A 40 26.96 -30.10 -14.89
C PRO A 40 27.63 -30.08 -16.28
N ALA A 41 27.07 -29.48 -17.33
CA ALA A 41 27.67 -29.58 -18.68
C ALA A 41 29.02 -28.82 -18.82
N ASN A 42 29.27 -27.83 -17.95
CA ASN A 42 30.44 -26.93 -18.03
C ASN A 42 30.98 -26.50 -16.66
N ALA A 43 30.77 -27.31 -15.60
CA ALA A 43 31.03 -26.91 -14.21
C ALA A 43 32.44 -26.32 -14.00
N GLY A 44 33.48 -26.86 -14.65
CA GLY A 44 34.85 -26.34 -14.53
C GLY A 44 35.11 -25.00 -15.23
N ALA A 45 34.60 -24.80 -16.45
CA ALA A 45 34.75 -23.54 -17.19
C ALA A 45 33.87 -22.43 -16.61
N ALA A 46 32.67 -22.79 -16.13
CA ALA A 46 31.76 -21.90 -15.43
C ALA A 46 32.35 -21.38 -14.11
N PHE A 47 33.00 -22.27 -13.33
CA PHE A 47 33.67 -21.89 -12.08
C PHE A 47 34.81 -20.89 -12.31
N ALA A 48 35.62 -21.12 -13.36
CA ALA A 48 36.70 -20.22 -13.75
C ALA A 48 36.20 -18.84 -14.24
N GLN A 49 35.06 -18.80 -14.96
CA GLN A 49 34.42 -17.55 -15.39
C GLN A 49 33.78 -16.79 -14.21
N LEU A 50 33.19 -17.47 -13.23
CA LEU A 50 32.57 -16.83 -12.06
C LEU A 50 33.61 -16.22 -11.11
N HIS A 51 34.73 -16.91 -10.87
CA HIS A 51 35.85 -16.37 -10.11
C HIS A 51 36.46 -15.13 -10.77
N SER A 52 36.60 -15.14 -12.11
CA SER A 52 37.25 -14.04 -12.85
C SER A 52 36.36 -12.82 -13.07
N SER A 53 35.04 -13.00 -13.19
CA SER A 53 34.10 -11.90 -13.50
C SER A 53 33.44 -11.25 -12.28
N LEU A 54 33.38 -11.93 -11.12
CA LEU A 54 32.57 -11.46 -9.98
C LEU A 54 33.17 -11.61 -8.58
N GLY A 55 34.26 -12.37 -8.44
CA GLY A 55 34.92 -12.56 -7.14
C GLY A 55 34.16 -13.45 -6.15
N ALA A 56 33.29 -14.34 -6.64
CA ALA A 56 32.63 -15.34 -5.81
C ALA A 56 33.65 -16.30 -5.17
N THR A 57 33.36 -16.76 -3.96
CA THR A 57 34.16 -17.75 -3.23
C THR A 57 33.74 -19.16 -3.60
N ALA A 58 34.62 -20.14 -3.38
CA ALA A 58 34.33 -21.54 -3.67
C ALA A 58 33.18 -22.12 -2.81
N GLU A 59 32.83 -21.46 -1.72
CA GLU A 59 31.74 -21.85 -0.81
C GLU A 59 30.36 -21.37 -1.28
N GLU A 60 30.31 -20.39 -2.20
CA GLU A 60 29.07 -19.81 -2.73
C GLU A 60 28.52 -20.56 -3.96
N VAL A 61 29.27 -21.51 -4.54
CA VAL A 61 28.90 -22.22 -5.77
C VAL A 61 29.00 -23.72 -5.58
N LEU A 62 27.87 -24.41 -5.78
CA LEU A 62 27.74 -25.85 -5.66
C LEU A 62 27.53 -26.51 -7.03
N ILE A 63 28.18 -27.66 -7.21
CA ILE A 63 28.03 -28.49 -8.40
C ILE A 63 26.98 -29.56 -8.10
N PRO A 64 25.94 -29.76 -8.93
CA PRO A 64 24.88 -30.73 -8.67
C PRO A 64 25.37 -32.16 -8.52
N THR A 65 26.29 -32.60 -9.38
CA THR A 65 26.85 -33.96 -9.37
C THR A 65 28.27 -33.96 -9.94
N LEU A 66 29.09 -34.87 -9.45
CA LEU A 66 30.42 -35.17 -10.01
C LEU A 66 30.37 -36.33 -11.02
N ASP A 67 29.22 -37.00 -11.14
CA ASP A 67 29.04 -38.04 -12.16
C ASP A 67 29.03 -37.37 -13.55
N ARG A 68 29.56 -38.08 -14.54
CA ARG A 68 29.56 -37.60 -15.92
C ARG A 68 28.15 -37.72 -16.49
N VAL A 69 27.52 -36.58 -16.74
CA VAL A 69 26.14 -36.49 -17.24
C VAL A 69 26.08 -35.70 -18.54
N GLU A 70 25.26 -36.18 -19.47
CA GLU A 70 24.84 -35.42 -20.64
C GLU A 70 23.32 -35.28 -20.64
N VAL A 71 22.84 -34.09 -21.03
CA VAL A 71 21.41 -33.86 -21.25
C VAL A 71 21.02 -34.37 -22.64
N CYS A 72 19.92 -35.10 -22.70
CA CYS A 72 19.33 -35.57 -23.94
C CYS A 72 17.90 -35.03 -24.06
N ALA A 73 17.57 -34.45 -25.21
CA ALA A 73 16.21 -34.03 -25.56
C ALA A 73 15.59 -35.05 -26.53
N GLU A 74 14.39 -35.52 -26.20
CA GLU A 74 13.51 -36.22 -27.15
C GLU A 74 12.62 -35.17 -27.83
N LEU A 75 12.62 -35.16 -29.16
CA LEU A 75 11.85 -34.23 -29.97
C LEU A 75 10.47 -34.80 -30.36
N SER A 76 9.58 -33.95 -30.87
CA SER A 76 8.23 -34.30 -31.32
C SER A 76 8.20 -35.33 -32.46
N ASP A 77 9.28 -35.43 -33.25
CA ASP A 77 9.49 -36.43 -34.30
C ASP A 77 10.13 -37.74 -33.79
N ALA A 78 10.23 -37.90 -32.47
CA ALA A 78 10.88 -39.01 -31.75
C ALA A 78 12.41 -39.11 -31.95
N SER A 79 13.04 -38.14 -32.61
CA SER A 79 14.50 -38.06 -32.67
C SER A 79 15.08 -37.52 -31.36
N HIS A 80 16.39 -37.72 -31.19
CA HIS A 80 17.09 -37.36 -29.96
C HIS A 80 18.26 -36.41 -30.27
N LEU A 81 18.38 -35.35 -29.47
CA LEU A 81 19.54 -34.47 -29.44
C LEU A 81 20.31 -34.71 -28.15
N ILE A 82 21.63 -34.88 -28.23
CA ILE A 82 22.47 -35.18 -27.08
C ILE A 82 23.48 -34.03 -26.90
N GLY A 83 23.52 -33.48 -25.69
CA GLY A 83 24.38 -32.37 -25.31
C GLY A 83 23.74 -30.99 -25.53
N GLU A 84 24.16 -30.04 -24.71
CA GLU A 84 23.65 -28.66 -24.72
C GLU A 84 23.79 -27.98 -26.09
N ALA A 85 24.93 -28.16 -26.77
CA ALA A 85 25.17 -27.56 -28.08
C ALA A 85 24.18 -28.08 -29.15
N ALA A 86 23.89 -29.39 -29.15
CA ALA A 86 22.94 -29.98 -30.09
C ALA A 86 21.51 -29.52 -29.79
N ILE A 87 21.12 -29.48 -28.51
CA ILE A 87 19.79 -29.01 -28.08
C ILE A 87 19.60 -27.52 -28.41
N THR A 88 20.64 -26.70 -28.23
CA THR A 88 20.61 -25.27 -28.56
C THR A 88 20.52 -25.02 -30.06
N ALA A 89 21.24 -25.80 -30.86
CA ALA A 89 21.15 -25.74 -32.33
C ALA A 89 19.76 -26.16 -32.84
N GLY A 90 19.07 -27.02 -32.08
CA GLY A 90 17.72 -27.45 -32.38
C GLY A 90 17.62 -28.33 -33.63
N ARG A 91 16.37 -28.59 -34.04
CA ARG A 91 16.07 -29.29 -35.30
C ARG A 91 14.86 -28.64 -35.94
N GLU A 92 15.01 -28.25 -37.21
CA GLU A 92 13.96 -27.59 -37.96
C GLU A 92 12.67 -28.42 -37.98
N GLY A 93 11.56 -27.82 -37.58
CA GLY A 93 10.23 -28.45 -37.56
C GLY A 93 9.96 -29.44 -36.42
N ALA A 94 10.87 -29.60 -35.45
CA ALA A 94 10.70 -30.52 -34.33
C ALA A 94 10.95 -29.82 -32.98
N SER A 95 9.93 -29.84 -32.10
CA SER A 95 9.99 -29.22 -30.76
C SER A 95 10.42 -30.21 -29.69
N ILE A 96 11.00 -29.73 -28.59
CA ILE A 96 11.39 -30.57 -27.45
C ILE A 96 10.14 -31.08 -26.74
N ARG A 97 9.99 -32.41 -26.67
CA ARG A 97 8.91 -33.06 -25.93
C ARG A 97 9.29 -33.29 -24.48
N ARG A 98 10.51 -33.78 -24.24
CA ARG A 98 11.05 -33.95 -22.89
C ARG A 98 12.57 -33.95 -22.90
N VAL A 99 13.16 -33.63 -21.75
CA VAL A 99 14.60 -33.84 -21.49
C VAL A 99 14.82 -34.89 -20.41
N PHE A 100 15.93 -35.60 -20.53
CA PHE A 100 16.40 -36.56 -19.53
C PHE A 100 17.94 -36.62 -19.52
N LEU A 101 18.50 -37.17 -18.45
CA LEU A 101 19.94 -37.33 -18.30
C LEU A 101 20.39 -38.72 -18.78
N VAL A 102 21.57 -38.78 -19.38
CA VAL A 102 22.25 -40.01 -19.81
C VAL A 102 23.73 -39.99 -19.39
N SER A 103 24.32 -41.18 -19.25
CA SER A 103 25.79 -41.36 -19.15
C SER A 103 26.40 -41.64 -20.54
N ASP A 104 27.65 -42.11 -20.59
CA ASP A 104 28.43 -42.47 -21.81
C ASP A 104 27.79 -43.49 -22.80
N SER A 105 26.51 -43.87 -22.64
CA SER A 105 25.80 -44.80 -23.52
C SER A 105 24.45 -44.20 -23.99
N PRO A 106 24.29 -43.90 -25.29
CA PRO A 106 23.05 -43.34 -25.83
C PRO A 106 21.86 -44.30 -25.69
N GLY A 107 20.70 -43.78 -25.28
CA GLY A 107 19.41 -44.44 -25.55
C GLY A 107 18.63 -45.01 -24.37
N ARG A 108 19.06 -44.85 -23.12
CA ARG A 108 18.20 -45.10 -21.94
C ARG A 108 18.35 -43.99 -20.91
N PRO A 109 17.24 -43.38 -20.43
CA PRO A 109 17.29 -42.44 -19.30
C PRO A 109 17.97 -43.09 -18.10
N GLN A 110 18.98 -42.43 -17.55
CA GLN A 110 19.51 -42.75 -16.24
C GLN A 110 19.04 -41.66 -15.28
N THR A 111 18.53 -42.06 -14.11
CA THR A 111 18.00 -41.14 -13.10
C THR A 111 18.76 -41.23 -11.78
N ASP A 112 19.71 -42.16 -11.68
CA ASP A 112 20.47 -42.48 -10.48
C ASP A 112 21.88 -41.87 -10.53
N PHE A 113 21.92 -40.54 -10.66
CA PHE A 113 23.16 -39.78 -10.53
C PHE A 113 23.33 -39.34 -9.09
N ARG A 114 24.55 -39.40 -8.57
CA ARG A 114 24.85 -39.07 -7.18
C ARG A 114 25.01 -37.57 -7.03
N PRO A 115 24.15 -36.88 -6.27
CA PRO A 115 24.35 -35.47 -6.02
C PRO A 115 25.54 -35.23 -5.09
N THR A 116 26.07 -34.01 -5.09
CA THR A 116 27.07 -33.61 -4.10
C THR A 116 26.46 -33.50 -2.70
N PRO A 117 27.13 -33.99 -1.64
CA PRO A 117 26.64 -33.88 -0.26
C PRO A 117 26.37 -32.44 0.18
N GLU A 118 27.19 -31.49 -0.29
CA GLU A 118 27.11 -30.07 0.05
C GLU A 118 25.79 -29.46 -0.44
N LEU A 119 25.37 -29.80 -1.67
CA LEU A 119 24.09 -29.36 -2.23
C LEU A 119 22.91 -29.89 -1.44
N LEU A 120 22.89 -31.18 -1.13
CA LEU A 120 21.80 -31.75 -0.34
C LEU A 120 21.73 -31.14 1.06
N ALA A 121 22.87 -30.81 1.66
CA ALA A 121 22.91 -30.12 2.95
C ALA A 121 22.32 -28.70 2.85
N ALA A 122 22.72 -27.92 1.84
CA ALA A 122 22.21 -26.57 1.61
C ALA A 122 20.70 -26.57 1.38
N LEU A 123 20.18 -27.47 0.55
CA LEU A 123 18.74 -27.59 0.25
C LEU A 123 17.90 -27.94 1.48
N ARG A 124 18.44 -28.76 2.39
CA ARG A 124 17.74 -29.16 3.64
C ARG A 124 17.61 -28.01 4.64
N THR A 125 18.50 -27.03 4.58
CA THR A 125 18.51 -25.87 5.50
C THR A 125 18.04 -24.57 4.86
N ALA A 126 17.67 -24.60 3.58
CA ALA A 126 17.23 -23.43 2.84
C ALA A 126 15.92 -22.87 3.41
N ASP A 127 15.83 -21.54 3.53
CA ASP A 127 14.60 -20.81 3.77
C ASP A 127 13.83 -20.56 2.46
N ALA A 128 14.58 -20.39 1.35
CA ALA A 128 14.03 -20.27 0.00
C ALA A 128 14.91 -20.99 -1.04
N ILE A 129 14.27 -21.49 -2.09
CA ILE A 129 14.88 -22.12 -3.26
C ILE A 129 14.43 -21.32 -4.49
N VAL A 130 15.38 -20.64 -5.12
CA VAL A 130 15.16 -19.84 -6.32
C VAL A 130 15.58 -20.64 -7.54
N ILE A 131 14.74 -20.68 -8.57
CA ILE A 131 15.01 -21.37 -9.83
C ILE A 131 14.95 -20.35 -10.96
N GLY A 132 16.04 -20.20 -11.70
CA GLY A 132 16.21 -19.21 -12.76
C GLY A 132 16.96 -17.95 -12.32
N PRO A 133 17.32 -17.08 -13.27
CA PRO A 133 17.14 -17.27 -14.71
C PRO A 133 18.18 -18.22 -15.33
N GLY A 134 17.84 -18.83 -16.46
CA GLY A 134 18.70 -19.81 -17.15
C GLY A 134 17.94 -20.59 -18.22
N SER A 135 18.65 -21.30 -19.11
CA SER A 135 17.99 -22.15 -20.11
C SER A 135 17.17 -23.24 -19.44
N LEU A 136 15.91 -23.34 -19.86
CA LEU A 136 14.93 -24.24 -19.27
C LEU A 136 15.37 -25.70 -19.42
N PHE A 137 15.70 -26.10 -20.65
CA PHE A 137 15.97 -27.49 -21.03
C PHE A 137 17.43 -27.90 -20.89
N THR A 138 18.38 -26.95 -20.96
CA THR A 138 19.82 -27.28 -20.87
C THR A 138 20.45 -26.91 -19.54
N ASN A 139 19.83 -26.04 -18.72
CA ASN A 139 20.37 -25.64 -17.43
C ASN A 139 19.45 -26.04 -16.26
N LEU A 140 18.25 -25.46 -16.19
CA LEU A 140 17.41 -25.56 -14.99
C LEU A 140 16.87 -26.98 -14.77
N ILE A 141 16.12 -27.52 -15.73
CA ILE A 141 15.50 -28.85 -15.61
C ILE A 141 16.56 -29.96 -15.41
N PRO A 142 17.67 -30.03 -16.16
CA PRO A 142 18.66 -31.09 -15.99
C PRO A 142 19.17 -31.24 -14.56
N SER A 143 19.47 -30.13 -13.86
CA SER A 143 19.92 -30.18 -12.47
C SER A 143 18.84 -30.72 -11.51
N LEU A 144 17.57 -30.44 -11.80
CA LEU A 144 16.41 -30.86 -11.03
C LEU A 144 15.91 -32.27 -11.39
N LEU A 145 16.46 -32.91 -12.42
CA LEU A 145 16.13 -34.29 -12.81
C LEU A 145 16.94 -35.35 -12.05
N ILE A 146 18.02 -34.95 -11.36
CA ILE A 146 18.74 -35.83 -10.44
C ILE A 146 17.80 -36.17 -9.29
N ARG A 147 17.45 -37.46 -9.15
CA ARG A 147 16.36 -37.92 -8.29
C ARG A 147 16.43 -37.38 -6.86
N GLU A 148 17.57 -37.53 -6.20
CA GLU A 148 17.74 -37.07 -4.82
C GLU A 148 17.64 -35.55 -4.66
N ILE A 149 18.10 -34.77 -5.65
CA ILE A 149 17.94 -33.31 -5.67
C ILE A 149 16.46 -32.97 -5.81
N ASN A 150 15.79 -33.60 -6.78
CA ASN A 150 14.36 -33.40 -7.03
C ASN A 150 13.52 -33.68 -5.78
N ASP A 151 13.72 -34.87 -5.18
CA ASP A 151 13.01 -35.31 -4.00
C ASP A 151 13.25 -34.34 -2.82
N THR A 152 14.49 -33.87 -2.64
CA THR A 152 14.84 -32.91 -1.59
C THR A 152 14.16 -31.56 -1.81
N VAL A 153 14.16 -31.03 -3.03
CA VAL A 153 13.50 -29.76 -3.35
C VAL A 153 11.98 -29.87 -3.14
N ARG A 154 11.37 -30.97 -3.59
CA ARG A 154 9.92 -31.21 -3.46
C ARG A 154 9.45 -31.34 -2.01
N GLN A 155 10.24 -32.03 -1.19
CA GLN A 155 9.93 -32.25 0.23
C GLN A 155 10.33 -31.06 1.12
N SER A 156 11.13 -30.12 0.60
CA SER A 156 11.55 -28.95 1.35
C SER A 156 10.39 -28.03 1.69
N MET A 157 10.38 -27.50 2.92
CA MET A 157 9.47 -26.46 3.37
C MET A 157 9.93 -25.05 2.92
N ALA A 158 11.09 -24.95 2.27
CA ALA A 158 11.57 -23.71 1.68
C ALA A 158 10.58 -23.21 0.61
N ARG A 159 10.45 -21.88 0.52
CA ARG A 159 9.66 -21.25 -0.54
C ARG A 159 10.33 -21.43 -1.89
N LYS A 160 9.56 -21.87 -2.88
CA LYS A 160 10.02 -22.18 -4.23
C LYS A 160 9.66 -21.03 -5.14
N ILE A 161 10.66 -20.27 -5.58
CA ILE A 161 10.49 -19.06 -6.38
C ILE A 161 11.05 -19.32 -7.78
N PHE A 162 10.25 -19.10 -8.81
CA PHE A 162 10.71 -19.18 -10.21
C PHE A 162 10.96 -17.78 -10.77
N ILE A 163 12.14 -17.53 -11.35
CA ILE A 163 12.45 -16.32 -12.10
C ILE A 163 12.35 -16.67 -13.59
N CYS A 164 11.30 -16.15 -14.23
CA CYS A 164 11.08 -16.39 -15.64
C CYS A 164 12.11 -15.65 -16.50
N ASN A 165 12.52 -16.27 -17.60
CA ASN A 165 13.37 -15.62 -18.60
C ASN A 165 12.62 -14.45 -19.27
N LEU A 166 13.35 -13.42 -19.67
CA LEU A 166 12.78 -12.26 -20.39
C LEU A 166 12.38 -12.63 -21.82
N MET A 167 13.23 -13.39 -22.50
CA MET A 167 13.03 -13.80 -23.89
C MET A 167 12.90 -15.32 -23.97
N THR A 168 12.09 -15.78 -24.92
CA THR A 168 12.05 -17.17 -25.36
C THR A 168 13.39 -17.56 -25.99
N GLN A 169 13.71 -18.85 -25.96
CA GLN A 169 14.92 -19.41 -26.51
C GLN A 169 14.62 -20.12 -27.82
N PRO A 170 15.29 -19.72 -28.93
CA PRO A 170 15.09 -20.34 -30.23
C PRO A 170 15.23 -21.86 -30.18
N ASN A 171 14.31 -22.57 -30.84
CA ASN A 171 14.24 -24.02 -30.92
C ASN A 171 13.94 -24.76 -29.61
N GLN A 172 13.73 -24.03 -28.51
CA GLN A 172 13.54 -24.61 -27.18
C GLN A 172 12.21 -24.20 -26.57
N THR A 173 11.94 -22.91 -26.48
CA THR A 173 10.74 -22.36 -25.83
C THR A 173 9.99 -21.41 -26.76
N ASP A 174 10.01 -21.70 -28.06
CA ASP A 174 9.33 -20.89 -29.08
C ASP A 174 7.84 -20.74 -28.74
N GLY A 175 7.36 -19.50 -28.64
CA GLY A 175 5.97 -19.20 -28.30
C GLY A 175 5.57 -19.45 -26.84
N TYR A 176 6.50 -19.77 -25.94
CA TYR A 176 6.17 -20.01 -24.53
C TYR A 176 5.77 -18.72 -23.80
N SER A 177 4.64 -18.78 -23.11
CA SER A 177 4.26 -17.82 -22.07
C SER A 177 4.96 -18.12 -20.74
N VAL A 178 4.78 -17.24 -19.74
CA VAL A 178 5.20 -17.52 -18.35
C VAL A 178 4.57 -18.83 -17.84
N ALA A 179 3.29 -19.08 -18.17
CA ALA A 179 2.58 -20.28 -17.75
C ALA A 179 3.18 -21.55 -18.37
N ASP A 180 3.61 -21.49 -19.63
CA ASP A 180 4.22 -22.63 -20.32
C ASP A 180 5.59 -22.98 -19.71
N HIS A 181 6.37 -21.98 -19.30
CA HIS A 181 7.61 -22.21 -18.56
C HIS A 181 7.34 -22.94 -17.24
N VAL A 182 6.38 -22.45 -16.45
CA VAL A 182 6.00 -23.08 -15.18
C VAL A 182 5.55 -24.52 -15.43
N ARG A 183 4.57 -24.73 -16.31
CA ARG A 183 4.01 -26.05 -16.61
C ARG A 183 5.07 -27.04 -17.08
N THR A 184 6.03 -26.59 -17.88
CA THR A 184 7.14 -27.43 -18.37
C THR A 184 8.00 -27.93 -17.21
N ILE A 185 8.37 -27.07 -16.26
CA ILE A 185 9.13 -27.50 -15.07
C ILE A 185 8.28 -28.46 -14.22
N GLN A 186 7.00 -28.17 -14.02
CA GLN A 186 6.10 -29.03 -13.25
C GLN A 186 5.97 -30.43 -13.89
N GLN A 187 5.83 -30.52 -15.22
CA GLN A 187 5.72 -31.78 -15.95
C GLN A 187 7.00 -32.62 -15.87
N HIS A 188 8.17 -31.98 -15.94
CA HIS A 188 9.46 -32.69 -15.88
C HIS A 188 9.86 -33.08 -14.46
N CYS A 189 9.64 -32.18 -13.51
CA CYS A 189 10.22 -32.26 -12.18
C CYS A 189 9.19 -32.54 -11.08
N GLY A 190 7.88 -32.49 -11.35
CA GLY A 190 6.84 -32.62 -10.34
C GLY A 190 6.88 -31.54 -9.26
N LEU A 191 7.51 -30.41 -9.55
CA LEU A 191 7.67 -29.28 -8.62
C LEU A 191 6.40 -28.42 -8.59
N ARG A 192 6.19 -27.71 -7.49
CA ARG A 192 5.21 -26.63 -7.39
C ARG A 192 5.93 -25.38 -6.91
N PHE A 193 5.55 -24.23 -7.44
CA PHE A 193 6.12 -22.95 -7.05
C PHE A 193 5.17 -22.23 -6.11
N ASP A 194 5.74 -21.47 -5.18
CA ASP A 194 5.00 -20.54 -4.34
C ASP A 194 4.86 -19.19 -5.06
N TYR A 195 5.95 -18.73 -5.70
CA TYR A 195 6.01 -17.45 -6.41
C TYR A 195 6.65 -17.59 -7.80
N VAL A 196 6.20 -16.77 -8.74
CA VAL A 196 6.78 -16.60 -10.07
C VAL A 196 7.09 -15.13 -10.29
N LEU A 197 8.36 -14.78 -10.46
CA LEU A 197 8.79 -13.45 -10.88
C LEU A 197 8.86 -13.40 -12.40
N ALA A 198 8.07 -12.51 -12.99
CA ALA A 198 8.05 -12.27 -14.43
C ALA A 198 8.20 -10.79 -14.73
N HIS A 199 8.75 -10.50 -15.91
CA HIS A 199 8.87 -9.13 -16.38
C HIS A 199 7.54 -8.61 -16.92
N SER A 200 7.21 -7.37 -16.57
CA SER A 200 6.08 -6.60 -17.08
C SER A 200 6.45 -5.12 -17.15
N GLY A 201 6.15 -4.47 -18.27
CA GLY A 201 6.39 -3.04 -18.44
C GLY A 201 7.88 -2.66 -18.46
N GLY A 202 8.18 -1.42 -18.86
CA GLY A 202 9.54 -0.93 -19.15
C GLY A 202 9.82 -0.86 -20.66
N MET A 203 10.39 0.25 -21.14
CA MET A 203 10.71 0.40 -22.57
C MET A 203 11.95 -0.43 -22.93
N ILE A 204 11.73 -1.66 -23.41
CA ILE A 204 12.68 -2.30 -24.33
C ILE A 204 12.44 -1.65 -25.69
N SER A 205 13.50 -1.09 -26.29
CA SER A 205 13.41 -0.39 -27.56
C SER A 205 12.83 -1.32 -28.66
N PRO A 206 11.94 -0.80 -29.53
CA PRO A 206 11.37 -1.59 -30.63
C PRO A 206 12.44 -2.20 -31.54
N GLU A 207 13.57 -1.51 -31.70
CA GLU A 207 14.73 -1.93 -32.47
C GLU A 207 15.39 -3.19 -31.88
N VAL A 208 15.58 -3.22 -30.56
CA VAL A 208 16.13 -4.40 -29.87
C VAL A 208 15.16 -5.57 -29.96
N LEU A 209 13.85 -5.34 -29.70
CA LEU A 209 12.84 -6.40 -29.84
C LEU A 209 12.80 -6.97 -31.25
N GLN A 210 12.88 -6.12 -32.28
CA GLN A 210 12.89 -6.58 -33.67
C GLN A 210 14.11 -7.46 -33.96
N ARG A 211 15.29 -7.11 -33.46
CA ARG A 211 16.50 -7.93 -33.64
C ARG A 211 16.40 -9.31 -32.98
N TYR A 212 15.74 -9.40 -31.83
CA TYR A 212 15.46 -10.70 -31.20
C TYR A 212 14.47 -11.52 -32.04
N ARG A 213 13.42 -10.90 -32.59
CA ARG A 213 12.49 -11.58 -33.52
C ARG A 213 13.18 -12.08 -34.78
N ASP A 214 14.12 -11.31 -35.31
CA ASP A 214 14.94 -11.72 -36.47
C ASP A 214 15.80 -12.96 -36.16
N SER A 215 16.07 -13.21 -34.87
CA SER A 215 16.77 -14.40 -34.35
C SER A 215 15.80 -15.45 -33.77
N ALA A 216 14.51 -15.38 -34.11
CA ALA A 216 13.44 -16.27 -33.62
C ALA A 216 13.27 -16.30 -32.09
N ALA A 217 13.50 -15.18 -31.42
CA ALA A 217 13.26 -15.01 -29.99
C ALA A 217 12.25 -13.88 -29.72
N ASP A 218 11.20 -14.20 -28.98
CA ASP A 218 10.16 -13.27 -28.56
C ASP A 218 10.21 -12.98 -27.06
N LEU A 219 9.69 -11.83 -26.66
CA LEU A 219 9.48 -11.48 -25.25
C LEU A 219 8.50 -12.48 -24.61
N VAL A 220 8.86 -13.02 -23.45
CA VAL A 220 7.98 -13.90 -22.68
C VAL A 220 6.90 -13.06 -22.03
N VAL A 221 5.65 -13.29 -22.44
CA VAL A 221 4.49 -12.57 -21.92
C VAL A 221 3.76 -13.38 -20.84
N ALA A 222 3.23 -12.70 -19.84
CA ALA A 222 2.27 -13.28 -18.93
C ALA A 222 0.93 -13.42 -19.67
N GLN A 223 0.46 -14.65 -19.89
CA GLN A 223 -0.90 -14.90 -20.36
C GLN A 223 -1.77 -15.33 -19.17
N LEU A 224 -2.94 -14.69 -19.02
CA LEU A 224 -3.97 -15.13 -18.08
C LEU A 224 -4.50 -16.50 -18.53
N VAL A 225 -4.33 -17.51 -17.67
CA VAL A 225 -4.88 -18.84 -17.94
C VAL A 225 -6.38 -18.80 -17.64
N VAL A 226 -7.21 -18.76 -18.69
CA VAL A 226 -8.67 -18.85 -18.58
C VAL A 226 -9.15 -20.13 -19.28
N ASN A 227 -8.94 -21.31 -18.67
CA ASN A 227 -9.86 -22.46 -18.71
C ASN A 227 -9.22 -23.76 -18.21
N ASP A 228 -9.73 -24.28 -17.09
CA ASP A 228 -10.06 -25.71 -16.85
C ASP A 228 -10.34 -26.00 -15.35
N GLY A 229 -11.24 -25.25 -14.73
CA GLY A 229 -11.78 -25.62 -13.41
C GLY A 229 -10.81 -25.56 -12.22
N SER A 230 -9.58 -25.07 -12.38
CA SER A 230 -8.69 -24.73 -11.28
C SER A 230 -8.78 -23.25 -10.91
N GLN A 231 -9.37 -23.00 -9.75
CA GLN A 231 -9.35 -21.81 -8.89
C GLN A 231 -8.43 -20.66 -9.34
N VAL A 232 -9.01 -19.68 -10.06
CA VAL A 232 -8.59 -18.29 -9.91
C VAL A 232 -9.19 -17.81 -8.59
N ALA A 233 -8.40 -17.77 -7.53
CA ALA A 233 -8.78 -17.05 -6.33
C ALA A 233 -8.37 -15.59 -6.53
N ILE A 234 -9.27 -14.79 -7.09
CA ILE A 234 -9.20 -13.33 -6.95
C ILE A 234 -9.53 -13.07 -5.48
N PHE A 235 -8.54 -12.65 -4.69
CA PHE A 235 -8.79 -12.06 -3.38
C PHE A 235 -9.10 -10.59 -3.63
N PRO A 236 -10.37 -10.16 -3.52
CA PRO A 236 -10.76 -8.80 -3.91
C PRO A 236 -10.15 -7.68 -3.03
N ASP A 237 -9.46 -8.03 -1.93
CA ASP A 237 -9.08 -7.08 -0.88
C ASP A 237 -7.56 -7.00 -0.58
N SER A 238 -6.67 -7.55 -1.43
CA SER A 238 -5.21 -7.33 -1.30
C SER A 238 -4.65 -6.41 -2.39
N PRO A 239 -3.84 -5.37 -2.06
CA PRO A 239 -3.32 -4.35 -2.99
C PRO A 239 -2.21 -4.85 -3.94
N GLN A 240 -2.24 -6.14 -4.25
CA GLN A 240 -1.41 -6.79 -5.25
C GLN A 240 -2.34 -7.80 -5.91
N GLU A 241 -2.62 -7.63 -7.21
CA GLU A 241 -3.31 -8.67 -7.97
C GLU A 241 -2.44 -9.94 -7.95
N ILE A 242 -2.77 -10.88 -7.07
CA ILE A 242 -2.18 -12.21 -7.05
C ILE A 242 -2.79 -12.97 -8.22
N VAL A 243 -2.17 -12.83 -9.40
CA VAL A 243 -2.53 -13.67 -10.55
C VAL A 243 -1.95 -15.05 -10.29
N LEU A 244 -2.79 -16.07 -10.19
CA LEU A 244 -2.30 -17.45 -10.06
C LEU A 244 -1.91 -17.98 -11.44
N VAL A 245 -0.65 -18.41 -11.58
CA VAL A 245 -0.18 -19.17 -12.74
C VAL A 245 0.13 -20.58 -12.27
N GLU A 246 -0.69 -21.55 -12.68
CA GLU A 246 -0.52 -22.98 -12.33
C GLU A 246 -0.38 -23.22 -10.81
N GLY A 247 -1.14 -22.45 -10.01
CA GLY A 247 -1.18 -22.54 -8.55
C GLY A 247 -0.08 -21.74 -7.81
N ALA A 248 0.72 -20.94 -8.50
CA ALA A 248 1.75 -20.06 -7.92
C ALA A 248 1.37 -18.58 -8.05
N ILE A 249 1.78 -17.74 -7.09
CA ILE A 249 1.57 -16.29 -7.11
C ILE A 249 2.49 -15.67 -8.17
N LEU A 250 1.92 -15.13 -9.25
CA LEU A 250 2.66 -14.38 -10.27
C LEU A 250 2.88 -12.94 -9.79
N MET A 251 4.13 -12.51 -9.78
CA MET A 251 4.53 -11.14 -9.48
C MET A 251 5.21 -10.55 -10.70
N GLN A 252 4.53 -9.58 -11.29
CA GLN A 252 4.93 -8.87 -12.49
C GLN A 252 5.62 -7.55 -12.10
N ARG A 253 6.83 -7.32 -12.60
CA ARG A 253 7.65 -6.13 -12.31
C ARG A 253 8.42 -5.68 -13.56
N ASP A 254 8.79 -4.41 -13.64
CA ASP A 254 9.84 -4.00 -14.57
C ASP A 254 11.17 -4.60 -14.08
N LEU A 255 11.73 -5.53 -14.85
CA LEU A 255 12.88 -6.34 -14.48
C LEU A 255 13.94 -6.33 -15.58
N ALA A 256 13.73 -5.60 -16.67
CA ALA A 256 14.62 -5.61 -17.81
C ALA A 256 15.51 -4.36 -17.84
N MET A 257 16.68 -4.52 -18.44
CA MET A 257 17.55 -3.44 -18.86
C MET A 257 18.19 -3.79 -20.20
N GLU A 258 18.53 -2.77 -20.99
CA GLU A 258 19.34 -2.95 -22.19
C GLU A 258 20.82 -2.74 -21.85
N VAL A 259 21.67 -3.67 -22.27
CA VAL A 259 23.11 -3.64 -22.01
C VAL A 259 23.85 -3.73 -23.33
N LEU A 260 24.83 -2.86 -23.54
CA LEU A 260 25.71 -2.95 -24.70
C LEU A 260 26.68 -4.13 -24.49
N GLN A 261 26.55 -5.17 -25.31
CA GLN A 261 27.41 -6.35 -25.25
C GLN A 261 28.25 -6.47 -26.52
N GLU A 262 29.53 -6.79 -26.35
CA GLU A 262 30.44 -7.06 -27.46
C GLU A 262 30.37 -8.55 -27.82
N ASP A 263 30.17 -8.83 -29.11
CA ASP A 263 30.20 -10.19 -29.65
C ASP A 263 31.62 -10.75 -29.53
N PRO A 264 31.83 -11.88 -28.82
CA PRO A 264 33.16 -12.43 -28.59
C PRO A 264 33.89 -12.90 -29.85
N LEU A 265 33.15 -13.16 -30.94
CA LEU A 265 33.66 -13.69 -32.20
C LEU A 265 33.86 -12.60 -33.23
N THR A 266 32.98 -11.59 -33.28
CA THR A 266 33.01 -10.53 -34.30
C THR A 266 33.53 -9.19 -33.80
N GLY A 267 33.52 -8.95 -32.47
CA GLY A 267 33.91 -7.68 -31.85
C GLY A 267 32.87 -6.56 -32.02
N GLU A 268 31.73 -6.84 -32.65
CA GLU A 268 30.66 -5.86 -32.82
C GLU A 268 29.88 -5.65 -31.51
N ARG A 269 29.43 -4.42 -31.28
CA ARG A 269 28.67 -4.06 -30.08
C ARG A 269 27.18 -3.96 -30.39
N HIS A 270 26.39 -4.75 -29.65
CA HIS A 270 24.95 -4.88 -29.83
C HIS A 270 24.24 -4.70 -28.50
N LEU A 271 23.15 -3.91 -28.47
CA LEU A 271 22.30 -3.75 -27.28
C LEU A 271 21.50 -5.02 -27.01
N VAL A 272 21.76 -5.76 -25.94
CA VAL A 272 21.02 -6.98 -25.56
C VAL A 272 20.11 -6.72 -24.37
N VAL A 273 19.02 -7.48 -24.26
CA VAL A 273 18.12 -7.42 -23.10
C VAL A 273 18.63 -8.36 -22.01
N ARG A 274 18.78 -7.85 -20.80
CA ARG A 274 19.16 -8.62 -19.60
C ARG A 274 18.21 -8.28 -18.45
N HIS A 275 18.12 -9.18 -17.48
CA HIS A 275 17.48 -8.83 -16.21
C HIS A 275 18.31 -7.73 -15.54
N ASP A 276 17.64 -6.70 -15.05
CA ASP A 276 18.24 -5.64 -14.24
C ASP A 276 18.60 -6.22 -12.86
N PRO A 277 19.88 -6.29 -12.49
CA PRO A 277 20.31 -6.88 -11.22
C PRO A 277 19.69 -6.15 -10.01
N SER A 278 19.51 -4.84 -10.08
CA SER A 278 18.98 -4.03 -8.98
C SER A 278 17.48 -4.26 -8.81
N LYS A 279 16.71 -4.17 -9.90
CA LYS A 279 15.25 -4.37 -9.87
C LYS A 279 14.89 -5.81 -9.50
N LEU A 280 15.61 -6.80 -10.04
CA LEU A 280 15.43 -8.19 -9.67
C LEU A 280 15.82 -8.43 -8.20
N GLY A 281 16.89 -7.76 -7.76
CA GLY A 281 17.28 -7.57 -6.36
C GLY A 281 16.12 -7.21 -5.45
N GLU A 282 15.46 -6.11 -5.78
CA GLU A 282 14.33 -5.56 -5.03
C GLU A 282 13.10 -6.46 -5.07
N ALA A 283 12.78 -7.04 -6.22
CA ALA A 283 11.63 -7.92 -6.38
C ALA A 283 11.73 -9.15 -5.47
N LEU A 284 12.86 -9.87 -5.52
CA LEU A 284 13.12 -10.99 -4.61
C LEU A 284 13.21 -10.52 -3.15
N ARG A 285 13.78 -9.34 -2.89
CA ARG A 285 13.79 -8.79 -1.53
C ARG A 285 12.38 -8.62 -0.97
N SER A 286 11.46 -8.10 -1.77
CA SER A 286 10.05 -7.97 -1.40
C SER A 286 9.44 -9.34 -1.09
N VAL A 287 9.61 -10.33 -1.97
CA VAL A 287 9.04 -11.69 -1.76
C VAL A 287 9.52 -12.31 -0.45
N LEU A 288 10.83 -12.25 -0.19
CA LEU A 288 11.43 -12.83 1.00
C LEU A 288 11.07 -12.04 2.28
N HIS A 289 10.94 -10.72 2.18
CA HIS A 289 10.47 -9.86 3.27
C HIS A 289 9.01 -10.13 3.61
N ASP A 290 8.13 -10.18 2.60
CA ASP A 290 6.69 -10.43 2.76
C ASP A 290 6.46 -11.80 3.39
N TYR A 291 7.25 -12.82 3.03
CA TYR A 291 7.23 -14.12 3.70
C TYR A 291 7.68 -14.07 5.18
N ALA A 292 8.76 -13.35 5.48
CA ALA A 292 9.22 -13.18 6.86
C ALA A 292 8.18 -12.45 7.71
N LEU A 293 7.47 -11.50 7.10
CA LEU A 293 6.36 -10.76 7.69
C LEU A 293 5.15 -11.68 7.94
N GLU A 294 4.65 -12.40 6.93
CA GLU A 294 3.53 -13.35 7.05
C GLU A 294 3.78 -14.41 8.14
N LYS A 295 4.99 -14.97 8.18
CA LYS A 295 5.36 -15.99 9.17
C LYS A 295 5.31 -15.47 10.61
N LYS A 296 5.55 -14.17 10.83
CA LYS A 296 5.54 -13.54 12.16
C LYS A 296 4.19 -12.94 12.52
N LEU A 297 3.48 -12.39 11.55
CA LEU A 297 2.22 -11.70 11.75
C LEU A 297 1.01 -12.63 11.67
N SER A 298 1.12 -13.76 10.96
CA SER A 298 -0.03 -14.58 10.53
C SER A 298 -1.11 -13.77 9.80
N VAL A 299 -0.77 -12.59 9.28
CA VAL A 299 -1.65 -11.68 8.54
C VAL A 299 -0.90 -11.07 7.35
N SER A 300 -1.65 -10.76 6.29
CA SER A 300 -1.12 -10.19 5.03
C SER A 300 -0.53 -8.80 5.24
N ARG A 301 0.47 -8.44 4.41
CA ARG A 301 1.00 -7.07 4.31
C ARG A 301 -0.06 -6.03 3.94
N ALA A 302 -1.17 -6.46 3.35
CA ALA A 302 -2.29 -5.62 2.92
C ALA A 302 -2.88 -4.71 4.02
N ILE A 303 -2.69 -5.06 5.31
CA ILE A 303 -3.18 -4.25 6.43
C ILE A 303 -2.45 -2.91 6.59
N PHE A 304 -1.23 -2.79 6.07
CA PHE A 304 -0.46 -1.55 6.09
C PHE A 304 -0.91 -0.69 4.91
N ARG A 305 -1.78 0.28 5.18
CA ARG A 305 -2.21 1.27 4.20
C ARG A 305 -1.26 2.47 4.20
N GLU A 306 -1.50 3.44 3.33
CA GLU A 306 -0.63 4.62 3.24
C GLU A 306 -0.59 5.44 4.53
N TYR A 307 -1.74 5.58 5.21
CA TYR A 307 -1.94 6.51 6.32
C TYR A 307 -2.07 5.84 7.69
N ASP A 308 -2.48 4.57 7.72
CA ASP A 308 -2.77 3.83 8.95
C ASP A 308 -2.74 2.32 8.71
N ILE A 309 -3.02 1.56 9.77
CA ILE A 309 -3.19 0.11 9.71
C ILE A 309 -4.67 -0.18 9.84
N ARG A 310 -5.28 -0.88 8.87
CA ARG A 310 -6.70 -1.28 8.92
C ARG A 310 -6.91 -2.66 8.32
N GLY A 311 -7.90 -3.38 8.84
CA GLY A 311 -8.34 -4.65 8.27
C GLY A 311 -9.56 -5.22 8.98
N ILE A 312 -10.11 -6.28 8.40
CA ILE A 312 -11.25 -7.02 8.92
C ILE A 312 -10.81 -7.85 10.14
N VAL A 313 -11.55 -7.72 11.23
CA VAL A 313 -11.28 -8.42 12.50
C VAL A 313 -11.38 -9.94 12.30
N GLY A 314 -10.35 -10.67 12.75
CA GLY A 314 -10.29 -12.13 12.69
C GLY A 314 -9.82 -12.70 11.36
N ALA A 315 -9.99 -11.98 10.25
CA ALA A 315 -9.46 -12.36 8.94
C ALA A 315 -8.10 -11.72 8.64
N GLU A 316 -7.99 -10.41 8.87
CA GLU A 316 -6.82 -9.60 8.51
C GLU A 316 -6.15 -8.98 9.75
N LEU A 317 -6.92 -8.70 10.81
CA LEU A 317 -6.41 -8.20 12.07
C LEU A 317 -6.69 -9.18 13.21
N THR A 318 -5.62 -9.58 13.90
CA THR A 318 -5.66 -10.53 15.03
C THR A 318 -4.96 -9.94 16.24
N THR A 319 -5.32 -10.39 17.45
CA THR A 319 -4.66 -9.92 18.68
C THR A 319 -3.15 -10.15 18.66
N SER A 320 -2.67 -11.24 18.05
CA SER A 320 -1.23 -11.49 17.87
C SER A 320 -0.56 -10.46 16.96
N ALA A 321 -1.24 -10.04 15.88
CA ALA A 321 -0.73 -9.00 15.00
C ALA A 321 -0.63 -7.65 15.73
N LEU A 322 -1.65 -7.29 16.52
CA LEU A 322 -1.67 -6.06 17.31
C LEU A 322 -0.60 -6.06 18.42
N GLU A 323 -0.31 -7.21 19.01
CA GLU A 323 0.78 -7.37 19.98
C GLU A 323 2.15 -7.19 19.32
N ALA A 324 2.39 -7.83 18.17
CA ALA A 324 3.61 -7.62 17.39
C ALA A 324 3.76 -6.16 16.95
N MET A 325 2.67 -5.51 16.56
CA MET A 325 2.65 -4.10 16.19
C MET A 325 2.99 -3.19 17.36
N GLY A 326 2.37 -3.42 18.53
CA GLY A 326 2.71 -2.67 19.74
C GLY A 326 4.20 -2.79 20.08
N ARG A 327 4.77 -3.99 19.95
CA ARG A 327 6.20 -4.21 20.20
C ARG A 327 7.10 -3.54 19.17
N ALA A 328 6.72 -3.56 17.89
CA ALA A 328 7.43 -2.90 16.82
C ALA A 328 7.41 -1.39 16.98
N PHE A 329 6.24 -0.82 17.28
CA PHE A 329 6.08 0.61 17.50
C PHE A 329 6.82 1.09 18.74
N GLY A 330 6.76 0.35 19.85
CA GLY A 330 7.55 0.65 21.05
C GLY A 330 9.06 0.63 20.78
N THR A 331 9.53 -0.38 20.04
CA THR A 331 10.93 -0.45 19.56
C THR A 331 11.30 0.76 18.72
N TYR A 332 10.41 1.16 17.81
CA TYR A 332 10.62 2.29 16.92
C TYR A 332 10.70 3.61 17.68
N ILE A 333 9.80 3.88 18.62
CA ILE A 333 9.81 5.06 19.48
C ILE A 333 11.12 5.11 20.29
N LEU A 334 11.49 4.01 20.96
CA LEU A 334 12.75 3.93 21.72
C LEU A 334 13.97 4.29 20.87
N ARG A 335 14.04 3.81 19.62
CA ARG A 335 15.15 4.13 18.70
C ARG A 335 15.12 5.56 18.22
N ARG A 336 13.94 6.16 18.05
CA ARG A 336 13.78 7.48 17.46
C ARG A 336 13.92 8.62 18.48
N THR A 337 13.40 8.43 19.69
CA THR A 337 13.37 9.49 20.71
C THR A 337 14.35 9.24 21.86
N GLY A 338 14.86 8.01 22.01
CA GLY A 338 15.67 7.61 23.17
C GLY A 338 14.85 7.44 24.46
N ARG A 339 13.53 7.67 24.40
CA ARG A 339 12.55 7.50 25.47
C ARG A 339 11.44 6.56 24.99
N GLY A 340 10.51 6.21 25.86
CA GLY A 340 9.49 5.19 25.55
C GLY A 340 8.16 5.45 26.23
N GLN A 341 7.77 6.71 26.42
CA GLN A 341 6.46 7.04 26.98
C GLN A 341 5.45 7.12 25.84
N ILE A 342 4.43 6.27 25.85
CA ILE A 342 3.45 6.16 24.76
C ILE A 342 2.06 6.19 25.35
N VAL A 343 1.19 7.04 24.82
CA VAL A 343 -0.23 7.03 25.18
C VAL A 343 -1.00 6.04 24.29
N ILE A 344 -2.02 5.39 24.83
CA ILE A 344 -2.94 4.56 24.05
C ILE A 344 -4.40 4.80 24.43
N GLY A 345 -5.23 5.04 23.42
CA GLY A 345 -6.68 5.12 23.50
C GLY A 345 -7.35 4.15 22.51
N HIS A 346 -8.67 4.02 22.61
CA HIS A 346 -9.44 3.20 21.67
C HIS A 346 -10.88 3.71 21.46
N ASP A 347 -11.47 3.39 20.31
CA ASP A 347 -12.87 3.70 20.00
C ASP A 347 -13.88 2.72 20.65
N ALA A 348 -15.16 2.83 20.27
CA ALA A 348 -16.27 2.05 20.81
C ALA A 348 -16.45 0.64 20.19
N ARG A 349 -15.61 0.23 19.22
CA ARG A 349 -15.79 -1.08 18.55
C ARG A 349 -15.61 -2.25 19.52
N PRO A 350 -16.38 -3.34 19.38
CA PRO A 350 -16.22 -4.51 20.25
C PRO A 350 -14.80 -5.09 20.27
N SER A 351 -14.08 -4.99 19.14
CA SER A 351 -12.71 -5.47 18.99
C SER A 351 -11.64 -4.52 19.55
N SER A 352 -11.97 -3.25 19.79
CA SER A 352 -11.01 -2.19 20.16
C SER A 352 -10.38 -2.40 21.54
N LEU A 353 -11.14 -2.79 22.55
CA LEU A 353 -10.59 -3.07 23.88
C LEU A 353 -9.61 -4.27 23.86
N PRO A 354 -9.96 -5.46 23.30
CA PRO A 354 -9.02 -6.56 23.14
C PRO A 354 -7.75 -6.19 22.36
N PHE A 355 -7.88 -5.39 21.29
CA PHE A 355 -6.77 -4.94 20.46
C PHE A 355 -5.86 -3.93 21.17
N SER A 356 -6.44 -2.98 21.90
CA SER A 356 -5.69 -2.06 22.77
C SER A 356 -4.89 -2.84 23.81
N GLN A 357 -5.50 -3.82 24.48
CA GLN A 357 -4.79 -4.67 25.44
C GLN A 357 -3.64 -5.47 24.80
N ALA A 358 -3.79 -5.91 23.56
CA ALA A 358 -2.74 -6.59 22.81
C ALA A 358 -1.58 -5.66 22.47
N ALA A 359 -1.88 -4.47 21.92
CA ALA A 359 -0.87 -3.45 21.65
C ALA A 359 -0.12 -3.04 22.92
N VAL A 360 -0.83 -2.86 24.04
CA VAL A 360 -0.22 -2.59 25.37
C VAL A 360 0.77 -3.70 25.73
N ARG A 361 0.43 -4.98 25.59
CA ARG A 361 1.36 -6.08 25.91
C ARG A 361 2.65 -5.97 25.10
N GLY A 362 2.54 -5.75 23.79
CA GLY A 362 3.70 -5.57 22.91
C GLY A 362 4.57 -4.37 23.32
N LEU A 363 3.95 -3.23 23.63
CA LEU A 363 4.65 -2.04 24.11
C LEU A 363 5.43 -2.32 25.41
N LEU A 364 4.80 -2.99 26.37
CA LEU A 364 5.45 -3.35 27.64
C LEU A 364 6.63 -4.30 27.43
N GLU A 365 6.53 -5.26 26.51
CA GLU A 365 7.64 -6.17 26.16
C GLU A 365 8.84 -5.44 25.53
N SER A 366 8.61 -4.32 24.85
CA SER A 366 9.70 -3.50 24.32
C SER A 366 10.41 -2.67 25.40
N GLY A 367 9.82 -2.55 26.60
CA GLY A 367 10.33 -1.73 27.70
C GLY A 367 9.68 -0.35 27.84
N CYS A 368 8.64 -0.05 27.06
CA CYS A 368 7.96 1.24 27.09
C CYS A 368 7.07 1.45 28.33
N GLU A 369 6.91 2.71 28.74
CA GLU A 369 5.89 3.14 29.68
C GLU A 369 4.63 3.54 28.90
N VAL A 370 3.50 2.94 29.24
CA VAL A 370 2.23 3.10 28.52
C VAL A 370 1.23 3.85 29.38
N LEU A 371 0.78 5.01 28.90
CA LEU A 371 -0.32 5.77 29.47
C LEU A 371 -1.62 5.34 28.79
N ASP A 372 -2.43 4.55 29.48
CA ASP A 372 -3.71 4.07 28.98
C ASP A 372 -4.81 5.06 29.37
N ILE A 373 -5.44 5.66 28.35
CA ILE A 373 -6.50 6.66 28.51
C ILE A 373 -7.89 6.10 28.20
N GLY A 374 -8.00 4.79 27.97
CA GLY A 374 -9.27 4.08 27.82
C GLY A 374 -10.03 4.37 26.53
N GLN A 375 -11.35 4.29 26.60
CA GLN A 375 -12.25 4.53 25.48
C GLN A 375 -12.44 6.03 25.26
N VAL A 376 -11.84 6.59 24.21
CA VAL A 376 -11.83 8.03 23.91
C VAL A 376 -11.86 8.30 22.41
N PRO A 377 -12.37 9.47 21.98
CA PRO A 377 -12.20 9.96 20.62
C PRO A 377 -10.73 10.09 20.22
N THR A 378 -10.43 9.94 18.93
CA THR A 378 -9.09 10.09 18.35
C THR A 378 -8.42 11.41 18.74
N PRO A 379 -9.09 12.58 18.71
CA PRO A 379 -8.47 13.84 19.11
C PRO A 379 -7.94 13.86 20.56
N LEU A 380 -8.48 13.06 21.47
CA LEU A 380 -8.01 12.99 22.86
C LEU A 380 -6.66 12.25 22.97
N THR A 381 -6.34 11.35 22.03
CA THR A 381 -4.99 10.76 21.97
C THR A 381 -3.96 11.81 21.56
N SER A 382 -4.26 12.63 20.54
CA SER A 382 -3.43 13.77 20.12
C SER A 382 -3.26 14.79 21.25
N PHE A 383 -4.36 15.15 21.94
CA PHE A 383 -4.30 16.05 23.10
C PHE A 383 -3.41 15.49 24.21
N ALA A 384 -3.50 14.19 24.49
CA ALA A 384 -2.73 13.52 25.53
C ALA A 384 -1.21 13.57 25.26
N VAL A 385 -0.79 13.55 24.00
CA VAL A 385 0.63 13.67 23.62
C VAL A 385 1.23 14.95 24.19
N ASN A 386 0.62 16.10 23.88
CA ASN A 386 1.07 17.39 24.36
C ASN A 386 0.83 17.57 25.86
N HIS A 387 -0.31 17.11 26.37
CA HIS A 387 -0.69 17.31 27.77
C HIS A 387 0.22 16.53 28.74
N PHE A 388 0.55 15.27 28.42
CA PHE A 388 1.40 14.42 29.24
C PHE A 388 2.87 14.43 28.82
N TRP A 389 3.23 15.15 27.75
CA TRP A 389 4.60 15.27 27.23
C TRP A 389 5.23 13.92 26.86
N VAL A 390 4.43 13.05 26.23
CA VAL A 390 4.85 11.69 25.83
C VAL A 390 5.45 11.66 24.42
N ASP A 391 6.10 10.55 24.07
CA ASP A 391 6.89 10.41 22.84
C ASP A 391 6.06 9.95 21.63
N GLY A 392 4.88 9.38 21.85
CA GLY A 392 3.99 8.93 20.78
C GLY A 392 2.64 8.47 21.28
N ALA A 393 1.76 8.17 20.33
CA ALA A 393 0.40 7.71 20.60
C ALA A 393 0.00 6.54 19.72
N ILE A 394 -0.92 5.72 20.25
CA ILE A 394 -1.69 4.74 19.51
C ILE A 394 -3.18 5.04 19.75
N GLN A 395 -3.95 5.15 18.69
CA GLN A 395 -5.40 5.08 18.77
C GLN A 395 -5.87 3.81 18.05
N VAL A 396 -6.59 2.95 18.77
CA VAL A 396 -7.20 1.74 18.19
C VAL A 396 -8.57 2.09 17.63
N THR A 397 -8.68 2.10 16.30
CA THR A 397 -9.85 2.61 15.58
C THR A 397 -9.80 2.20 14.11
N ALA A 398 -10.97 2.10 13.46
CA ALA A 398 -11.10 2.16 11.99
C ALA A 398 -11.92 3.36 11.50
N SER A 399 -12.02 4.42 12.31
CA SER A 399 -12.76 5.65 12.00
C SER A 399 -14.19 5.31 11.55
N HIS A 400 -14.60 5.77 10.37
CA HIS A 400 -15.92 5.60 9.76
C HIS A 400 -16.20 4.22 9.12
N ASN A 401 -15.24 3.28 9.08
CA ASN A 401 -15.47 1.98 8.44
C ASN A 401 -16.60 1.17 9.10
N PRO A 402 -17.20 0.18 8.41
CA PRO A 402 -18.16 -0.76 9.01
C PRO A 402 -17.64 -1.47 10.26
N ALA A 403 -18.53 -1.98 11.11
CA ALA A 403 -18.23 -2.51 12.45
C ALA A 403 -17.20 -3.66 12.45
N GLU A 404 -17.13 -4.45 11.38
CA GLU A 404 -16.21 -5.58 11.21
C GLU A 404 -14.74 -5.16 10.99
N PHE A 405 -14.49 -3.88 10.71
CA PHE A 405 -13.14 -3.32 10.57
C PHE A 405 -12.59 -2.82 11.91
N ASN A 406 -11.27 -2.87 12.07
CA ASN A 406 -10.55 -2.11 13.08
C ASN A 406 -9.16 -1.73 12.54
N GLY A 407 -8.33 -1.09 13.37
CA GLY A 407 -7.06 -0.56 12.94
C GLY A 407 -6.27 0.16 14.03
N LEU A 408 -5.18 0.80 13.62
CA LEU A 408 -4.34 1.65 14.46
C LEU A 408 -3.98 2.93 13.72
N LYS A 409 -4.21 4.08 14.37
CA LYS A 409 -3.56 5.34 14.04
C LYS A 409 -2.35 5.51 14.98
N LEU A 410 -1.17 5.80 14.42
CA LEU A 410 0.10 5.90 15.15
C LEU A 410 0.66 7.31 15.03
N GLN A 411 1.23 7.85 16.11
CA GLN A 411 1.86 9.18 16.12
C GLN A 411 3.23 9.17 16.82
N VAL A 412 4.18 9.95 16.31
CA VAL A 412 5.46 10.24 16.97
C VAL A 412 5.46 11.71 17.37
N GLY A 413 5.39 11.98 18.67
CA GLY A 413 4.91 13.29 19.12
C GLY A 413 3.57 13.60 18.46
N MET A 414 3.44 14.80 17.89
CA MET A 414 2.22 15.24 17.18
C MET A 414 2.18 14.83 15.70
N GLU A 415 3.23 14.21 15.18
CA GLU A 415 3.30 13.84 13.76
C GLU A 415 2.65 12.46 13.54
N PRO A 416 1.65 12.34 12.64
CA PRO A 416 1.14 11.04 12.21
C PRO A 416 2.22 10.18 11.56
N LEU A 417 2.27 8.89 11.90
CA LEU A 417 3.22 7.94 11.33
C LEU A 417 2.63 7.27 10.07
N ALA A 418 3.07 7.72 8.90
CA ALA A 418 2.55 7.28 7.60
C ALA A 418 3.67 6.93 6.60
N GLY A 419 3.29 6.36 5.45
CA GLY A 419 4.16 6.12 4.30
C GLY A 419 5.46 5.39 4.64
N ALA A 420 6.60 5.94 4.19
CA ALA A 420 7.92 5.33 4.37
C ALA A 420 8.32 5.12 5.84
N GLU A 421 7.77 5.92 6.77
CA GLU A 421 8.04 5.78 8.20
C GLU A 421 7.22 4.64 8.81
N LEU A 422 5.96 4.46 8.40
CA LEU A 422 5.16 3.29 8.79
C LEU A 422 5.80 1.98 8.29
N GLN A 423 6.36 1.98 7.08
CA GLN A 423 7.13 0.84 6.56
C GLN A 423 8.37 0.49 7.41
N LYS A 424 8.93 1.43 8.19
CA LYS A 424 10.01 1.09 9.14
C LYS A 424 9.48 0.22 10.27
N VAL A 425 8.26 0.46 10.75
CA VAL A 425 7.60 -0.37 11.76
C VAL A 425 7.28 -1.76 11.18
N GLU A 426 6.76 -1.81 9.95
CA GLU A 426 6.56 -3.06 9.22
C GLU A 426 7.85 -3.90 9.12
N ARG A 427 8.98 -3.27 8.73
CA ARG A 427 10.29 -3.93 8.66
C ARG A 427 10.78 -4.46 10.01
N LEU A 428 10.47 -3.78 11.12
CA LEU A 428 10.80 -4.27 12.46
C LEU A 428 10.06 -5.57 12.77
N ILE A 429 8.81 -5.67 12.31
CA ILE A 429 8.02 -6.88 12.48
C ILE A 429 8.59 -8.02 11.63
N ALA A 430 8.81 -7.79 10.34
CA ALA A 430 9.37 -8.80 9.43
C ALA A 430 10.73 -9.32 9.90
N SER A 431 11.63 -8.41 10.29
CA SER A 431 12.96 -8.78 10.82
C SER A 431 12.90 -9.35 12.23
N GLY A 432 11.85 -9.05 13.01
CA GLY A 432 11.74 -9.42 14.44
C GLY A 432 12.80 -8.75 15.29
N ALA A 433 13.40 -7.67 14.80
CA ALA A 433 14.45 -6.91 15.46
C ALA A 433 13.84 -6.01 16.55
N PHE A 434 13.10 -6.60 17.48
CA PHE A 434 12.42 -5.91 18.56
C PHE A 434 13.35 -5.56 19.72
N ALA A 435 13.12 -4.42 20.33
CA ALA A 435 13.59 -4.16 21.68
C ALA A 435 12.96 -5.17 22.65
N SER A 436 13.65 -5.39 23.76
CA SER A 436 13.20 -6.25 24.84
C SER A 436 13.42 -5.54 26.17
N GLY A 437 12.40 -5.55 27.01
CA GLY A 437 12.41 -4.87 28.30
C GLY A 437 11.19 -5.22 29.13
N ARG A 438 11.04 -4.56 30.27
CA ARG A 438 9.86 -4.68 31.13
C ARG A 438 9.29 -3.29 31.38
N GLY A 439 8.29 -2.94 30.58
CA GLY A 439 7.57 -1.69 30.68
C GLY A 439 6.60 -1.61 31.85
N GLN A 440 5.91 -0.47 31.96
CA GLN A 440 4.84 -0.23 32.94
C GLN A 440 3.60 0.34 32.25
N ARG A 441 2.41 -0.06 32.71
CA ARG A 441 1.12 0.54 32.30
C ARG A 441 0.60 1.43 33.41
N LEU A 442 0.17 2.64 33.06
CA LEU A 442 -0.46 3.63 33.94
C LEU A 442 -1.80 4.05 33.35
N ALA A 443 -2.89 3.88 34.10
CA ALA A 443 -4.17 4.47 33.70
C ALA A 443 -4.17 5.98 33.97
N ARG A 444 -4.59 6.79 33.01
CA ARG A 444 -4.68 8.26 33.12
C ARG A 444 -6.01 8.77 32.61
N ASP A 445 -6.57 9.75 33.30
CA ASP A 445 -7.72 10.50 32.80
C ASP A 445 -7.24 11.68 31.95
N VAL A 446 -7.68 11.71 30.69
CA VAL A 446 -7.44 12.82 29.77
C VAL A 446 -8.72 13.62 29.48
N ILE A 447 -9.90 13.04 29.78
CA ILE A 447 -11.19 13.63 29.43
C ILE A 447 -11.39 14.93 30.22
N TYR A 448 -11.13 14.93 31.53
CA TYR A 448 -11.29 16.13 32.33
C TYR A 448 -10.36 17.28 31.90
N PRO A 449 -9.03 17.09 31.76
CA PRO A 449 -8.15 18.13 31.24
C PRO A 449 -8.55 18.66 29.87
N TYR A 450 -8.97 17.78 28.96
CA TYR A 450 -9.40 18.15 27.62
C TYR A 450 -10.69 18.98 27.62
N LEU A 451 -11.75 18.54 28.29
CA LEU A 451 -13.00 19.30 28.40
C LEU A 451 -12.77 20.66 29.06
N ASN A 452 -11.97 20.69 30.13
CA ASN A 452 -11.61 21.94 30.79
C ASN A 452 -10.87 22.89 29.83
N CYS A 453 -9.97 22.37 28.98
CA CYS A 453 -9.30 23.17 27.94
C CYS A 453 -10.33 23.79 26.98
N LEU A 454 -11.30 23.01 26.48
CA LEU A 454 -12.31 23.52 25.55
C LEU A 454 -13.20 24.60 26.18
N LEU A 455 -13.63 24.40 27.43
CA LEU A 455 -14.45 25.39 28.16
C LEU A 455 -13.72 26.72 28.43
N HIS A 456 -12.39 26.72 28.45
CA HIS A 456 -11.60 27.96 28.55
C HIS A 456 -11.38 28.63 27.19
N LYS A 457 -11.46 27.87 26.09
CA LYS A 457 -11.26 28.36 24.72
C LYS A 457 -12.52 28.86 24.04
N VAL A 458 -13.68 28.39 24.50
CA VAL A 458 -14.98 28.65 23.87
C VAL A 458 -15.92 29.26 24.89
N ALA A 459 -16.53 30.39 24.54
CA ALA A 459 -17.59 31.00 25.32
C ALA A 459 -18.80 31.32 24.44
N VAL A 460 -20.00 31.05 24.96
CA VAL A 460 -21.27 31.45 24.35
C VAL A 460 -22.04 32.33 25.33
N SER A 461 -22.63 33.41 24.83
CA SER A 461 -23.33 34.42 25.62
C SER A 461 -24.82 34.11 25.83
N ARG A 462 -25.38 33.18 25.03
CA ARG A 462 -26.77 32.72 25.12
C ARG A 462 -26.87 31.20 25.03
N PRO A 463 -27.93 30.59 25.56
CA PRO A 463 -28.19 29.18 25.33
C PRO A 463 -28.58 28.94 23.86
N PHE A 464 -27.98 27.90 23.28
CA PHE A 464 -28.35 27.35 21.97
C PHE A 464 -29.07 26.01 22.15
N LYS A 465 -29.97 25.67 21.23
CA LYS A 465 -30.56 24.35 21.11
C LYS A 465 -29.87 23.59 19.98
N VAL A 466 -29.18 22.49 20.30
CA VAL A 466 -28.32 21.77 19.36
C VAL A 466 -28.77 20.32 19.26
N ALA A 467 -29.03 19.84 18.05
CA ALA A 467 -29.17 18.41 17.80
C ALA A 467 -27.78 17.79 17.62
N VAL A 468 -27.52 16.67 18.28
CA VAL A 468 -26.20 16.01 18.27
C VAL A 468 -26.38 14.57 17.86
N ASP A 469 -25.82 14.21 16.71
CA ASP A 469 -25.73 12.84 16.25
C ASP A 469 -24.31 12.31 16.45
N ALA A 470 -24.16 11.21 17.18
CA ALA A 470 -22.85 10.57 17.32
C ALA A 470 -22.76 9.24 16.56
N GLY A 471 -23.82 8.79 15.87
CA GLY A 471 -23.84 7.53 15.14
C GLY A 471 -23.40 6.31 15.96
N HIS A 472 -23.64 6.31 17.28
CA HIS A 472 -23.13 5.34 18.25
C HIS A 472 -21.58 5.28 18.39
N GLY A 473 -20.88 6.26 17.84
CA GLY A 473 -19.45 6.49 18.02
C GLY A 473 -19.08 6.95 19.42
N VAL A 474 -17.76 7.03 19.66
CA VAL A 474 -17.21 7.29 21.00
C VAL A 474 -17.42 8.74 21.48
N ASN A 475 -17.70 9.67 20.58
CA ASN A 475 -17.77 11.11 20.91
C ASN A 475 -19.05 11.53 21.65
N GLY A 476 -20.13 10.74 21.55
CA GLY A 476 -21.46 11.09 22.06
C GLY A 476 -21.48 11.59 23.51
N PRO A 477 -20.98 10.83 24.50
CA PRO A 477 -21.01 11.25 25.90
C PRO A 477 -20.24 12.55 26.17
N LEU A 478 -19.11 12.76 25.48
CA LEU A 478 -18.30 13.97 25.61
C LEU A 478 -18.99 15.18 24.98
N ALA A 479 -19.60 15.00 23.81
CA ALA A 479 -20.36 16.05 23.14
C ALA A 479 -21.56 16.52 23.97
N LEU A 480 -22.34 15.60 24.52
CA LEU A 480 -23.45 15.93 25.40
C LEU A 480 -23.00 16.68 26.64
N ARG A 481 -21.87 16.27 27.23
CA ARG A 481 -21.32 16.92 28.42
C ARG A 481 -20.82 18.33 28.10
N LEU A 482 -19.96 18.48 27.09
CA LEU A 482 -19.37 19.78 26.71
C LEU A 482 -20.46 20.81 26.41
N LEU A 483 -21.42 20.45 25.55
CA LEU A 483 -22.46 21.38 25.13
C LEU A 483 -23.38 21.80 26.28
N ARG A 484 -23.70 20.88 27.20
CA ARG A 484 -24.46 21.22 28.42
C ARG A 484 -23.66 22.13 29.36
N GLU A 485 -22.36 21.89 29.51
CA GLU A 485 -21.47 22.73 30.33
C GLU A 485 -21.26 24.12 29.70
N LEU A 486 -21.35 24.25 28.37
CA LEU A 486 -21.44 25.53 27.65
C LEU A 486 -22.82 26.22 27.77
N GLY A 487 -23.80 25.59 28.41
CA GLY A 487 -25.14 26.14 28.62
C GLY A 487 -26.14 25.87 27.49
N CYS A 488 -25.83 24.98 26.56
CA CYS A 488 -26.74 24.58 25.48
C CYS A 488 -27.82 23.60 25.97
N GLN A 489 -28.98 23.65 25.33
CA GLN A 489 -29.98 22.58 25.33
C GLN A 489 -29.61 21.58 24.24
N VAL A 490 -29.54 20.29 24.58
CA VAL A 490 -29.05 19.27 23.64
C VAL A 490 -30.13 18.25 23.36
N VAL A 491 -30.40 18.01 22.08
CA VAL A 491 -31.25 16.93 21.56
C VAL A 491 -30.34 15.79 21.11
N PRO A 492 -30.18 14.71 21.92
CA PRO A 492 -29.27 13.62 21.59
C PRO A 492 -29.88 12.67 20.56
N LEU A 493 -29.09 12.31 19.55
CA LEU A 493 -29.31 11.20 18.63
C LEU A 493 -28.11 10.25 18.71
N TYR A 494 -28.39 8.97 18.91
CA TYR A 494 -27.39 7.90 18.85
C TYR A 494 -26.09 8.18 19.67
N CYS A 495 -26.20 8.88 20.81
CA CYS A 495 -25.06 9.37 21.60
C CYS A 495 -24.50 8.35 22.60
N GLU A 496 -25.14 7.19 22.76
CA GLU A 496 -24.62 6.10 23.59
C GLU A 496 -23.67 5.23 22.74
N PRO A 497 -22.40 5.04 23.15
CA PRO A 497 -21.45 4.27 22.36
C PRO A 497 -21.89 2.81 22.16
N ASP A 498 -22.04 2.41 20.90
CA ASP A 498 -22.30 1.05 20.45
C ASP A 498 -21.59 0.84 19.10
N GLY A 499 -20.39 0.26 19.15
CA GLY A 499 -19.56 0.05 17.96
C GLY A 499 -20.06 -1.03 17.00
N THR A 500 -21.29 -1.53 17.15
CA THR A 500 -22.02 -2.25 16.09
C THR A 500 -22.74 -1.31 15.11
N PHE A 501 -22.81 -0.02 15.44
CA PHE A 501 -23.42 1.05 14.64
C PHE A 501 -24.84 0.72 14.16
N PRO A 502 -25.80 0.45 15.08
CA PRO A 502 -27.10 -0.11 14.72
C PRO A 502 -28.08 0.87 14.05
N ALA A 503 -27.81 2.17 14.10
CA ALA A 503 -28.69 3.20 13.52
C ALA A 503 -28.37 3.45 12.04
N HIS A 504 -27.18 3.97 11.77
CA HIS A 504 -26.63 4.22 10.43
C HIS A 504 -25.10 4.11 10.49
N ALA A 505 -24.43 4.15 9.34
CA ALA A 505 -22.97 4.17 9.32
C ALA A 505 -22.44 5.46 9.97
N PRO A 506 -21.36 5.41 10.77
CA PRO A 506 -20.84 6.57 11.47
C PRO A 506 -19.93 7.40 10.54
N ASP A 507 -20.47 7.82 9.39
CA ASP A 507 -19.79 8.62 8.38
C ASP A 507 -20.63 9.87 8.03
N PRO A 508 -20.34 11.03 8.65
CA PRO A 508 -21.10 12.25 8.42
C PRO A 508 -20.78 12.91 7.08
N SER A 509 -19.87 12.36 6.26
CA SER A 509 -19.63 12.87 4.91
C SER A 509 -20.66 12.38 3.88
N GLU A 510 -21.45 11.36 4.23
CA GLU A 510 -22.52 10.82 3.39
C GLU A 510 -23.86 11.42 3.82
N GLU A 511 -24.57 12.05 2.88
CA GLU A 511 -25.82 12.78 3.17
C GLU A 511 -26.91 11.91 3.81
N GLU A 512 -26.98 10.63 3.45
CA GLU A 512 -27.95 9.68 3.99
C GLU A 512 -27.81 9.47 5.51
N ASN A 513 -26.59 9.57 6.04
CA ASN A 513 -26.31 9.44 7.47
C ASN A 513 -26.65 10.71 8.27
N LEU A 514 -27.04 11.80 7.60
CA LEU A 514 -27.43 13.07 8.23
C LEU A 514 -28.96 13.30 8.18
N ALA A 515 -29.72 12.40 7.57
CA ALA A 515 -31.16 12.56 7.38
C ALA A 515 -31.93 12.68 8.71
N ASP A 516 -31.64 11.79 9.67
CA ASP A 516 -32.26 11.81 10.99
C ASP A 516 -31.90 13.08 11.77
N LEU A 517 -30.64 13.53 11.68
CA LEU A 517 -30.19 14.78 12.27
C LEU A 517 -30.96 15.98 11.69
N ALA A 518 -31.09 16.07 10.37
CA ALA A 518 -31.82 17.14 9.71
C ALA A 518 -33.31 17.17 10.10
N GLN A 519 -33.93 16.00 10.19
CA GLN A 519 -35.30 15.88 10.68
C GLN A 519 -35.41 16.34 12.15
N ALA A 520 -34.51 15.90 13.01
CA ALA A 520 -34.51 16.27 14.42
C ALA A 520 -34.31 17.77 14.64
N VAL A 521 -33.48 18.42 13.83
CA VAL A 521 -33.31 19.89 13.85
C VAL A 521 -34.64 20.58 13.59
N LEU A 522 -35.37 20.18 12.55
CA LEU A 522 -36.67 20.77 12.21
C LEU A 522 -37.74 20.48 13.27
N GLU A 523 -37.86 19.22 13.70
CA GLU A 523 -38.88 18.78 14.67
C GLU A 523 -38.74 19.47 16.02
N HIS A 524 -37.50 19.68 16.46
CA HIS A 524 -37.21 20.28 17.76
C HIS A 524 -36.94 21.79 17.67
N GLY A 525 -36.89 22.39 16.48
CA GLY A 525 -36.53 23.80 16.29
C GLY A 525 -35.15 24.12 16.86
N CYS A 526 -34.14 23.32 16.48
CA CYS A 526 -32.76 23.52 16.91
C CYS A 526 -32.12 24.70 16.14
N ASP A 527 -31.18 25.41 16.77
CA ASP A 527 -30.37 26.45 16.14
C ASP A 527 -29.39 25.86 15.10
N LEU A 528 -29.01 24.59 15.27
CA LEU A 528 -28.19 23.79 14.35
C LEU A 528 -28.18 22.30 14.76
N GLY A 529 -27.69 21.46 13.86
CA GLY A 529 -27.34 20.06 14.11
C GLY A 529 -25.84 19.81 13.85
N VAL A 530 -25.23 18.95 14.66
CA VAL A 530 -23.86 18.46 14.45
C VAL A 530 -23.83 16.93 14.49
N ALA A 531 -23.09 16.33 13.56
CA ALA A 531 -22.84 14.90 13.50
C ALA A 531 -21.34 14.60 13.67
N PHE A 532 -21.00 13.45 14.24
CA PHE A 532 -19.62 12.98 14.39
C PHE A 532 -19.42 11.62 13.73
N ASP A 533 -18.21 11.36 13.25
CA ASP A 533 -17.83 10.02 12.81
C ASP A 533 -17.48 9.09 14.00
N GLY A 534 -17.20 7.82 13.68
CA GLY A 534 -17.08 6.75 14.69
C GLY A 534 -16.04 7.00 15.78
N ASP A 535 -14.93 7.68 15.45
CA ASP A 535 -13.86 8.03 16.38
C ASP A 535 -13.72 9.54 16.67
N GLY A 536 -14.60 10.37 16.10
CA GLY A 536 -14.84 11.74 16.52
C GLY A 536 -13.84 12.78 16.03
N ASP A 537 -13.13 12.51 14.93
CA ASP A 537 -12.23 13.49 14.29
C ASP A 537 -12.84 14.19 13.06
N ARG A 538 -14.05 13.80 12.65
CA ARG A 538 -14.83 14.45 11.58
C ARG A 538 -16.16 15.01 12.07
N ILE A 539 -16.60 16.10 11.43
CA ILE A 539 -17.87 16.77 11.71
C ILE A 539 -18.77 16.85 10.47
N GLY A 540 -20.06 16.59 10.66
CA GLY A 540 -21.14 17.00 9.75
C GLY A 540 -21.98 18.11 10.37
N ILE A 541 -22.53 19.01 9.56
CA ILE A 541 -23.25 20.20 10.04
C ILE A 541 -24.58 20.34 9.29
N VAL A 542 -25.64 20.61 10.06
CA VAL A 542 -26.97 20.95 9.55
C VAL A 542 -27.41 22.31 10.10
N ASP A 543 -27.90 23.20 9.25
CA ASP A 543 -28.40 24.51 9.69
C ASP A 543 -29.79 24.45 10.34
N GLU A 544 -30.28 25.59 10.83
CA GLU A 544 -31.57 25.69 11.51
C GLU A 544 -32.78 25.38 10.60
N ARG A 545 -32.58 25.25 9.29
CA ARG A 545 -33.59 24.92 8.28
C ARG A 545 -33.55 23.45 7.87
N GLY A 546 -32.72 22.64 8.52
CA GLY A 546 -32.53 21.24 8.18
C GLY A 546 -31.71 21.04 6.89
N GLN A 547 -30.97 22.05 6.43
CA GLN A 547 -30.09 21.92 5.26
C GLN A 547 -28.72 21.42 5.69
N ILE A 548 -28.24 20.35 5.05
CA ILE A 548 -26.88 19.84 5.23
C ILE A 548 -25.91 20.86 4.60
N LEU A 549 -24.90 21.27 5.37
CA LEU A 549 -23.86 22.15 4.88
C LEU A 549 -22.77 21.33 4.18
N PRO A 550 -22.44 21.63 2.91
CA PRO A 550 -21.32 20.98 2.24
C PRO A 550 -19.99 21.24 2.96
N PRO A 551 -19.06 20.27 3.01
CA PRO A 551 -17.77 20.42 3.68
C PRO A 551 -16.96 21.62 3.25
N ASP A 552 -16.86 21.88 1.95
CA ASP A 552 -16.14 23.04 1.42
C ASP A 552 -16.72 24.39 1.93
N VAL A 553 -18.03 24.44 2.20
CA VAL A 553 -18.71 25.65 2.71
C VAL A 553 -18.41 25.88 4.18
N PHE A 554 -18.52 24.84 5.03
CA PHE A 554 -18.17 25.04 6.43
C PHE A 554 -16.67 25.22 6.62
N LEU A 555 -15.82 24.57 5.82
CA LEU A 555 -14.37 24.82 5.84
C LEU A 555 -14.06 26.30 5.56
N LEU A 556 -14.73 26.90 4.58
CA LEU A 556 -14.62 28.32 4.31
C LEU A 556 -15.12 29.17 5.48
N LEU A 557 -16.21 28.74 6.14
CA LEU A 557 -16.76 29.42 7.32
C LEU A 557 -15.72 29.48 8.44
N PHE A 558 -15.09 28.35 8.77
CA PHE A 558 -14.04 28.27 9.78
C PHE A 558 -12.79 29.04 9.35
N ALA A 559 -12.40 28.98 8.08
CA ALA A 559 -11.23 29.69 7.57
C ALA A 559 -11.39 31.21 7.66
N ARG A 560 -12.54 31.73 7.25
CA ARG A 560 -12.88 33.15 7.37
C ARG A 560 -12.90 33.61 8.83
N GLU A 561 -13.30 32.74 9.77
CA GLU A 561 -13.25 33.06 11.21
C GLU A 561 -11.81 33.04 11.76
N ALA A 562 -10.96 32.12 11.29
CA ALA A 562 -9.53 32.08 11.64
C ALA A 562 -8.75 33.30 11.09
N LEU A 563 -9.18 33.88 9.97
CA LEU A 563 -8.58 35.05 9.33
C LEU A 563 -9.04 36.40 9.92
N ARG A 564 -9.89 36.41 10.95
CA ARG A 564 -10.46 37.67 11.50
C ARG A 564 -9.42 38.60 12.11
N ASP A 565 -8.35 38.04 12.67
CA ASP A 565 -7.29 38.81 13.34
C ASP A 565 -6.19 39.27 12.38
N GLY A 566 -6.26 38.88 11.10
CA GLY A 566 -5.33 39.30 10.07
C GLY A 566 -5.13 38.27 8.95
N PRO A 567 -4.34 38.63 7.92
CA PRO A 567 -4.03 37.72 6.83
C PRO A 567 -3.25 36.50 7.34
N GLY A 568 -3.55 35.33 6.78
CA GLY A 568 -2.92 34.07 7.15
C GLY A 568 -3.08 33.02 6.06
N LYS A 569 -2.39 31.89 6.24
CA LYS A 569 -2.52 30.75 5.32
C LYS A 569 -3.56 29.76 5.82
N ALA A 570 -4.25 29.11 4.89
CA ALA A 570 -5.18 28.02 5.19
C ALA A 570 -4.90 26.85 4.23
N VAL A 571 -4.87 25.61 4.74
CA VAL A 571 -4.46 24.42 3.97
C VAL A 571 -5.66 23.51 3.70
N PHE A 572 -5.90 23.15 2.44
CA PHE A 572 -7.02 22.28 2.07
C PHE A 572 -6.61 21.19 1.09
N GLU A 573 -7.31 20.07 1.09
CA GLU A 573 -7.01 18.97 0.17
C GLU A 573 -7.34 19.29 -1.29
N VAL A 574 -6.69 18.57 -2.22
CA VAL A 574 -6.84 18.72 -3.67
C VAL A 574 -8.24 18.43 -4.20
N ARG A 575 -9.12 17.77 -3.42
CA ARG A 575 -10.50 17.51 -3.86
C ARG A 575 -11.43 18.69 -3.61
N CYS A 576 -11.10 19.62 -2.71
CA CYS A 576 -11.98 20.71 -2.32
C CYS A 576 -12.35 21.59 -3.52
N SER A 577 -13.59 22.09 -3.52
CA SER A 577 -14.12 23.03 -4.51
C SER A 577 -13.22 24.26 -4.66
N GLU A 578 -13.09 24.78 -5.87
CA GLU A 578 -12.40 26.05 -6.16
C GLU A 578 -13.06 27.22 -5.40
N MET A 579 -14.36 27.12 -5.07
CA MET A 579 -15.09 28.10 -4.24
C MET A 579 -14.42 28.34 -2.89
N LEU A 580 -13.88 27.29 -2.26
CA LEU A 580 -13.16 27.40 -0.99
C LEU A 580 -11.88 28.24 -1.15
N PHE A 581 -11.12 28.02 -2.23
CA PHE A 581 -9.88 28.75 -2.51
C PHE A 581 -10.16 30.21 -2.86
N ASP A 582 -11.14 30.48 -3.73
CA ASP A 582 -11.62 31.82 -4.07
C ASP A 582 -12.13 32.55 -2.81
N GLY A 583 -12.86 31.85 -1.94
CA GLY A 583 -13.36 32.36 -0.67
C GLY A 583 -12.25 32.79 0.28
N VAL A 584 -11.24 31.94 0.50
CA VAL A 584 -10.11 32.25 1.38
C VAL A 584 -9.38 33.51 0.88
N GLN A 585 -9.17 33.63 -0.43
CA GLN A 585 -8.57 34.83 -1.03
C GLN A 585 -9.44 36.09 -0.83
N LYS A 586 -10.76 35.98 -1.07
CA LYS A 586 -11.73 37.05 -0.83
C LYS A 586 -11.66 37.58 0.60
N TYR A 587 -11.46 36.70 1.58
CA TYR A 587 -11.35 37.05 3.00
C TYR A 587 -9.92 37.41 3.45
N GLY A 588 -9.02 37.70 2.51
CA GLY A 588 -7.67 38.18 2.80
C GLY A 588 -6.67 37.10 3.23
N GLY A 589 -7.04 35.83 3.06
CA GLY A 589 -6.17 34.69 3.32
C GLY A 589 -5.39 34.21 2.09
N MET A 590 -4.46 33.29 2.32
CA MET A 590 -3.68 32.61 1.29
C MET A 590 -4.01 31.11 1.33
N PRO A 591 -4.81 30.58 0.40
CA PRO A 591 -5.11 29.17 0.39
C PRO A 591 -3.91 28.38 -0.15
N ILE A 592 -3.63 27.25 0.48
CA ILE A 592 -2.56 26.32 0.11
C ILE A 592 -3.20 24.97 -0.14
N MET A 593 -3.01 24.44 -1.34
CA MET A 593 -3.50 23.11 -1.69
C MET A 593 -2.51 22.04 -1.22
N SER A 594 -3.02 20.94 -0.69
CA SER A 594 -2.24 19.79 -0.21
C SER A 594 -2.84 18.47 -0.71
N ARG A 595 -2.09 17.38 -0.54
CA ARG A 595 -2.58 16.02 -0.79
C ARG A 595 -3.72 15.67 0.17
N CYS A 596 -4.56 14.71 -0.21
CA CYS A 596 -5.60 14.21 0.68
C CYS A 596 -4.99 13.47 1.89
N GLY A 597 -5.76 13.36 2.97
CA GLY A 597 -5.42 12.63 4.19
C GLY A 597 -4.89 13.52 5.31
N ASN A 598 -5.33 13.24 6.54
CA ASN A 598 -4.83 13.86 7.78
C ASN A 598 -3.29 13.89 7.83
N THR A 599 -2.66 12.78 7.44
CA THR A 599 -1.19 12.61 7.40
C THR A 599 -0.48 13.54 6.41
N SER A 600 -1.23 14.24 5.56
CA SER A 600 -0.74 15.24 4.60
C SER A 600 -1.10 16.67 5.02
N ILE A 601 -2.33 16.88 5.53
CA ILE A 601 -2.81 18.22 5.91
C ILE A 601 -2.06 18.77 7.12
N LEU A 602 -2.00 18.00 8.22
CA LEU A 602 -1.40 18.49 9.47
C LEU A 602 0.10 18.83 9.30
N PRO A 603 0.95 17.96 8.71
CA PRO A 603 2.34 18.32 8.43
C PRO A 603 2.47 19.54 7.52
N ARG A 604 1.59 19.68 6.51
CA ARG A 604 1.61 20.84 5.62
C ARG A 604 1.21 22.12 6.35
N MET A 605 0.26 22.08 7.28
CA MET A 605 -0.09 23.22 8.13
C MET A 605 1.10 23.67 8.97
N LEU A 606 1.81 22.74 9.59
CA LEU A 606 3.01 23.05 10.39
C LEU A 606 4.11 23.67 9.51
N GLN A 607 4.37 23.09 8.34
CA GLN A 607 5.35 23.60 7.38
C GLN A 607 5.02 25.03 6.93
N GLU A 608 3.75 25.29 6.62
CA GLU A 608 3.30 26.57 6.10
C GLU A 608 3.03 27.62 7.18
N ARG A 609 2.96 27.19 8.45
CA ARG A 609 2.43 27.97 9.58
C ARG A 609 1.01 28.46 9.30
N ALA A 610 0.18 27.56 8.78
CA ALA A 610 -1.21 27.85 8.48
C ALA A 610 -2.03 27.97 9.77
N LEU A 611 -3.04 28.83 9.75
CA LEU A 611 -3.94 29.05 10.89
C LEU A 611 -4.96 27.92 11.04
N ILE A 612 -5.32 27.31 9.91
CA ILE A 612 -6.35 26.29 9.82
C ILE A 612 -6.11 25.40 8.60
N GLY A 613 -6.65 24.19 8.65
CA GLY A 613 -6.78 23.37 7.46
C GLY A 613 -7.96 22.41 7.54
N GLY A 614 -8.21 21.70 6.46
CA GLY A 614 -9.29 20.73 6.42
C GLY A 614 -9.40 19.92 5.15
N GLU A 615 -10.28 18.93 5.22
CA GLU A 615 -10.53 17.94 4.17
C GLU A 615 -12.02 17.85 3.86
N LEU A 616 -12.36 17.43 2.63
CA LEU A 616 -13.76 17.23 2.23
C LEU A 616 -14.47 16.18 3.08
N SER A 617 -13.73 15.26 3.70
CA SER A 617 -14.25 14.25 4.62
C SER A 617 -14.72 14.81 5.98
N GLY A 618 -14.53 16.11 6.23
CA GLY A 618 -14.99 16.76 7.46
C GLY A 618 -13.94 16.86 8.57
N HIS A 619 -12.67 16.51 8.32
CA HIS A 619 -11.58 16.83 9.24
C HIS A 619 -11.33 18.35 9.24
N ILE A 620 -11.26 18.95 10.42
CA ILE A 620 -10.94 20.38 10.61
C ILE A 620 -9.78 20.51 11.58
N PHE A 621 -8.64 20.94 11.07
CA PHE A 621 -7.38 21.07 11.80
C PHE A 621 -7.22 22.51 12.30
N PHE A 622 -7.05 22.66 13.60
CA PHE A 622 -6.81 23.96 14.23
C PHE A 622 -5.32 24.16 14.47
N ASN A 623 -4.89 25.43 14.48
CA ASN A 623 -3.59 25.84 15.01
C ASN A 623 -3.81 26.75 16.22
N ASP A 624 -4.45 26.21 17.26
CA ASP A 624 -4.83 26.93 18.48
C ASP A 624 -4.33 26.18 19.74
N PRO A 625 -3.03 26.34 20.09
CA PRO A 625 -2.38 25.56 21.15
C PRO A 625 -3.20 25.53 22.46
N PRO A 626 -3.35 24.35 23.09
CA PRO A 626 -2.74 23.06 22.74
C PRO A 626 -3.54 22.23 21.71
N ILE A 627 -4.58 22.76 21.08
CA ILE A 627 -5.38 22.08 20.06
C ILE A 627 -4.76 22.38 18.68
N GLU A 628 -3.88 21.48 18.27
CA GLU A 628 -3.06 21.61 17.04
C GLU A 628 -3.24 20.38 16.12
N PHE A 629 -4.45 19.86 16.07
CA PHE A 629 -4.84 18.64 15.35
C PHE A 629 -6.30 18.76 14.89
N ASP A 630 -6.78 17.76 14.15
CA ASP A 630 -8.17 17.62 13.78
C ASP A 630 -9.04 17.26 14.98
N ASP A 631 -10.08 18.04 15.24
CA ASP A 631 -10.96 17.85 16.39
C ASP A 631 -12.38 18.33 16.08
N ALA A 632 -13.26 17.37 15.83
CA ALA A 632 -14.65 17.65 15.50
C ALA A 632 -15.43 18.23 16.69
N LEU A 633 -15.12 17.80 17.92
CA LEU A 633 -15.81 18.30 19.11
C LEU A 633 -15.44 19.77 19.37
N PHE A 634 -14.17 20.12 19.20
CA PHE A 634 -13.74 21.50 19.26
C PHE A 634 -14.34 22.33 18.12
N ALA A 635 -14.42 21.78 16.90
CA ALA A 635 -15.09 22.44 15.78
C ALA A 635 -16.56 22.77 16.07
N ALA A 636 -17.31 21.82 16.65
CA ALA A 636 -18.71 22.04 17.05
C ALA A 636 -18.84 23.18 18.09
N ALA A 637 -17.95 23.21 19.07
CA ALA A 637 -17.94 24.27 20.09
C ALA A 637 -17.56 25.64 19.49
N LYS A 638 -16.55 25.71 18.61
CA LYS A 638 -16.16 26.94 17.92
C LYS A 638 -17.26 27.45 16.99
N LEU A 639 -17.98 26.56 16.30
CA LEU A 639 -19.11 26.94 15.46
C LEU A 639 -20.18 27.69 16.26
N LEU A 640 -20.51 27.20 17.47
CA LEU A 640 -21.45 27.88 18.36
C LEU A 640 -20.99 29.29 18.74
N GLU A 641 -19.71 29.45 19.12
CA GLU A 641 -19.13 30.77 19.42
C GLU A 641 -19.18 31.69 18.19
N TYR A 642 -18.97 31.16 16.99
CA TYR A 642 -19.04 31.94 15.75
C TYR A 642 -20.47 32.40 15.45
N ILE A 643 -21.46 31.52 15.64
CA ILE A 643 -22.89 31.86 15.49
C ILE A 643 -23.31 32.90 16.53
N ASP A 644 -22.89 32.72 17.78
CA ASP A 644 -23.17 33.65 18.87
C ASP A 644 -22.62 35.05 18.57
N ARG A 645 -21.35 35.11 18.17
CA ARG A 645 -20.67 36.36 17.80
C ARG A 645 -21.30 37.03 16.57
N ALA A 646 -21.78 36.26 15.61
CA ALA A 646 -22.45 36.81 14.43
C ALA A 646 -23.85 37.34 14.74
N GLY A 647 -24.52 36.81 15.77
CA GLY A 647 -25.85 37.24 16.19
C GLY A 647 -26.94 36.95 15.16
N MET A 648 -26.74 35.96 14.28
CA MET A 648 -27.68 35.59 13.21
C MET A 648 -27.72 34.07 13.01
N PRO A 649 -28.79 33.51 12.40
CA PRO A 649 -28.88 32.08 12.10
C PRO A 649 -27.77 31.57 11.18
N LEU A 650 -27.43 30.29 11.28
CA LEU A 650 -26.31 29.70 10.53
C LEU A 650 -26.54 29.80 9.02
N SER A 651 -27.77 29.62 8.53
CA SER A 651 -28.07 29.76 7.11
C SER A 651 -27.73 31.17 6.59
N GLN A 652 -27.99 32.22 7.37
CA GLN A 652 -27.72 33.61 6.97
C GLN A 652 -26.22 33.90 6.99
N MET A 653 -25.48 33.29 7.92
CA MET A 653 -24.01 33.37 7.91
C MET A 653 -23.44 32.75 6.65
N VAL A 654 -23.97 31.60 6.22
CA VAL A 654 -23.58 30.94 4.96
C VAL A 654 -23.93 31.79 3.75
N ASP A 655 -25.13 32.37 3.70
CA ASP A 655 -25.53 33.28 2.61
C ASP A 655 -24.55 34.46 2.48
N HIS A 656 -24.18 35.10 3.60
CA HIS A 656 -23.17 36.18 3.62
C HIS A 656 -21.75 35.70 3.28
N LEU A 657 -21.39 34.48 3.65
CA LEU A 657 -20.10 33.87 3.34
C LEU A 657 -19.94 33.69 1.82
N LEU A 658 -21.01 33.21 1.17
CA LEU A 658 -21.00 32.87 -0.25
C LEU A 658 -21.31 34.07 -1.16
N ASP A 659 -21.78 35.19 -0.62
CA ASP A 659 -22.11 36.37 -1.41
C ASP A 659 -20.93 36.86 -2.26
N GLY A 660 -21.13 37.05 -3.56
CA GLY A 660 -20.07 37.46 -4.49
C GLY A 660 -19.00 36.39 -4.79
N LEU A 661 -19.11 35.15 -4.29
CA LEU A 661 -18.31 34.03 -4.75
C LEU A 661 -18.96 33.35 -5.98
N PRO A 662 -18.17 32.74 -6.87
CA PRO A 662 -18.72 31.99 -7.99
C PRO A 662 -19.49 30.77 -7.48
N ARG A 663 -20.56 30.42 -8.20
CA ARG A 663 -21.29 29.18 -7.99
C ARG A 663 -20.80 28.16 -9.00
N TYR A 664 -20.44 26.98 -8.50
CA TYR A 664 -19.96 25.88 -9.30
C TYR A 664 -20.97 24.74 -9.29
N VAL A 665 -20.99 24.00 -10.38
CA VAL A 665 -21.60 22.68 -10.48
C VAL A 665 -20.48 21.67 -10.33
N SER A 666 -20.62 20.73 -9.41
CA SER A 666 -19.62 19.69 -9.16
C SER A 666 -20.23 18.31 -9.39
N SER A 667 -19.43 17.37 -9.90
CA SER A 667 -19.82 15.97 -9.92
C SER A 667 -19.70 15.35 -8.52
N PRO A 668 -20.43 14.26 -8.22
CA PRO A 668 -20.03 13.36 -7.16
C PRO A 668 -18.63 12.76 -7.45
N GLU A 669 -18.06 12.06 -6.48
CA GLU A 669 -16.86 11.25 -6.73
C GLU A 669 -17.22 10.11 -7.69
N ILE A 670 -16.52 10.06 -8.83
CA ILE A 670 -16.69 9.03 -9.84
C ILE A 670 -15.56 8.02 -9.68
N ARG A 671 -15.91 6.73 -9.54
CA ARG A 671 -14.93 5.66 -9.42
C ARG A 671 -14.92 4.78 -10.68
N ILE A 672 -13.76 4.62 -11.27
CA ILE A 672 -13.53 3.81 -12.48
C ILE A 672 -12.64 2.64 -12.11
N ASP A 673 -13.05 1.42 -12.44
CA ASP A 673 -12.23 0.23 -12.20
C ASP A 673 -10.92 0.32 -13.00
N CYS A 674 -9.80 0.12 -12.32
CA CYS A 674 -8.48 0.19 -12.91
C CYS A 674 -7.53 -0.71 -12.11
N PRO A 675 -6.94 -1.75 -12.72
CA PRO A 675 -6.01 -2.66 -12.05
C PRO A 675 -4.91 -1.93 -11.29
N ASP A 676 -4.51 -2.45 -10.12
CA ASP A 676 -3.48 -1.83 -9.27
C ASP A 676 -2.17 -1.57 -10.00
N TYR A 677 -1.75 -2.50 -10.86
CA TYR A 677 -0.51 -2.37 -11.62
C TYR A 677 -0.55 -1.26 -12.69
N LEU A 678 -1.74 -0.75 -13.02
CA LEU A 678 -1.96 0.17 -14.14
C LEU A 678 -2.35 1.59 -13.69
N LYS A 679 -2.91 1.75 -12.48
CA LYS A 679 -3.45 3.04 -12.00
C LYS A 679 -2.45 4.20 -12.10
N GLU A 680 -1.24 4.03 -11.57
CA GLU A 680 -0.22 5.09 -11.57
C GLU A 680 0.18 5.47 -13.00
N GLU A 681 0.36 4.48 -13.88
CA GLU A 681 0.70 4.70 -15.29
C GLU A 681 -0.40 5.48 -16.02
N VAL A 682 -1.68 5.17 -15.76
CA VAL A 682 -2.81 5.90 -16.36
C VAL A 682 -2.84 7.35 -15.87
N VAL A 683 -2.66 7.58 -14.57
CA VAL A 683 -2.64 8.92 -13.99
C VAL A 683 -1.48 9.74 -14.55
N ASP A 684 -0.28 9.16 -14.62
CA ASP A 684 0.91 9.80 -15.20
C ASP A 684 0.71 10.13 -16.68
N ALA A 685 0.15 9.22 -17.45
CA ALA A 685 -0.10 9.43 -18.87
C ALA A 685 -1.14 10.54 -19.11
N VAL A 686 -2.20 10.60 -18.31
CA VAL A 686 -3.18 11.69 -18.34
C VAL A 686 -2.51 13.00 -17.93
N ARG A 687 -1.74 13.03 -16.83
CA ARG A 687 -0.98 14.23 -16.40
C ARG A 687 -0.13 14.76 -17.55
N ASP A 688 0.67 13.92 -18.18
CA ASP A 688 1.62 14.33 -19.22
C ASP A 688 0.90 14.81 -20.49
N SER A 689 -0.17 14.14 -20.89
CA SER A 689 -1.01 14.53 -22.04
C SER A 689 -1.67 15.90 -21.85
N TYR A 690 -2.15 16.19 -20.65
CA TYR A 690 -2.83 17.46 -20.35
C TYR A 690 -1.87 18.59 -20.00
N SER A 691 -0.70 18.32 -19.42
CA SER A 691 0.28 19.35 -19.00
C SER A 691 0.84 20.18 -20.16
N SER A 692 0.78 19.67 -21.39
CA SER A 692 1.16 20.42 -22.60
C SER A 692 0.14 21.50 -23.00
N ARG A 693 -1.11 21.39 -22.54
CA ARG A 693 -2.25 22.21 -22.98
C ARG A 693 -2.89 23.01 -21.84
N PHE A 694 -2.77 22.51 -20.61
CA PHE A 694 -3.51 23.01 -19.45
C PHE A 694 -2.57 23.17 -18.26
N ARG A 695 -2.96 24.02 -17.32
CA ARG A 695 -2.33 24.07 -16.00
C ARG A 695 -2.74 22.80 -15.24
N VAL A 696 -1.75 22.06 -14.75
CA VAL A 696 -1.97 20.85 -13.95
C VAL A 696 -1.33 21.04 -12.58
N ILE A 697 -2.08 20.72 -11.53
CA ILE A 697 -1.53 20.54 -10.18
C ILE A 697 -1.38 19.04 -9.96
N ASP A 698 -0.14 18.58 -9.81
CA ASP A 698 0.27 17.17 -9.75
C ASP A 698 0.67 16.71 -8.34
N ILE A 699 0.13 17.38 -7.32
CA ILE A 699 0.46 17.06 -5.93
C ILE A 699 -0.06 15.67 -5.51
N ASP A 700 -1.22 15.26 -6.01
CA ASP A 700 -1.92 14.02 -5.66
C ASP A 700 -2.85 13.68 -6.83
N GLY A 701 -2.35 12.82 -7.73
CA GLY A 701 -2.91 12.63 -9.06
C GLY A 701 -2.71 13.83 -9.97
N ALA A 702 -3.69 14.14 -10.83
CA ALA A 702 -3.66 15.29 -11.72
C ALA A 702 -4.96 16.11 -11.60
N ARG A 703 -4.88 17.30 -11.00
CA ARG A 703 -5.93 18.34 -11.05
C ARG A 703 -5.67 19.24 -12.24
N VAL A 704 -6.39 18.99 -13.33
CA VAL A 704 -6.29 19.68 -14.62
C VAL A 704 -7.26 20.85 -14.65
N TYR A 705 -6.76 22.05 -14.90
CA TYR A 705 -7.56 23.26 -15.10
C TYR A 705 -7.79 23.47 -16.59
N TYR A 706 -9.02 23.23 -17.04
CA TYR A 706 -9.47 23.44 -18.43
C TYR A 706 -9.58 24.93 -18.78
N ASP A 707 -9.83 25.76 -17.75
CA ASP A 707 -9.79 27.23 -17.78
C ASP A 707 -9.40 27.72 -16.36
N GLU A 708 -9.46 29.04 -16.09
CA GLU A 708 -9.14 29.59 -14.77
C GLU A 708 -9.98 28.98 -13.61
N LYS A 709 -11.19 28.51 -13.91
CA LYS A 709 -12.19 28.08 -12.91
C LYS A 709 -12.73 26.67 -13.10
N ASP A 710 -12.61 26.11 -14.29
CA ASP A 710 -13.15 24.78 -14.62
C ASP A 710 -12.05 23.74 -14.48
N TRP A 711 -12.25 22.72 -13.64
CA TRP A 711 -11.22 21.71 -13.35
C TRP A 711 -11.75 20.28 -13.29
N ALA A 712 -10.86 19.34 -13.59
CA ALA A 712 -11.06 17.91 -13.40
C ALA A 712 -9.89 17.33 -12.60
N LEU A 713 -10.19 16.45 -11.66
CA LEU A 713 -9.20 15.69 -10.90
C LEU A 713 -9.30 14.23 -11.28
N ILE A 714 -8.15 13.60 -11.47
CA ILE A 714 -7.99 12.14 -11.57
C ILE A 714 -6.92 11.69 -10.59
N ARG A 715 -7.20 10.64 -9.82
CA ARG A 715 -6.30 10.09 -8.79
C ARG A 715 -6.32 8.57 -8.78
N ALA A 716 -5.18 7.97 -8.45
CA ALA A 716 -5.13 6.56 -8.07
C ALA A 716 -5.74 6.40 -6.67
N SER A 717 -6.66 5.45 -6.48
CA SER A 717 -7.14 5.09 -5.15
C SER A 717 -6.06 4.32 -4.39
N ASN A 718 -5.76 4.73 -3.16
CA ASN A 718 -4.78 4.07 -2.30
C ASN A 718 -5.34 2.81 -1.61
N THR A 719 -6.64 2.57 -1.72
CA THR A 719 -7.36 1.52 -0.96
C THR A 719 -8.11 0.52 -1.84
N SER A 720 -8.21 0.76 -3.15
CA SER A 720 -8.91 -0.13 -4.08
C SER A 720 -8.35 -0.01 -5.50
N PRO A 721 -8.52 -1.03 -6.36
CA PRO A 721 -8.12 -1.00 -7.77
C PRO A 721 -9.08 -0.12 -8.59
N LYS A 722 -9.14 1.17 -8.26
CA LYS A 722 -9.98 2.19 -8.89
C LYS A 722 -9.23 3.50 -9.09
N LEU A 723 -9.58 4.20 -10.15
CA LEU A 723 -9.31 5.63 -10.32
C LEU A 723 -10.47 6.43 -9.73
N SER A 724 -10.17 7.48 -9.00
CA SER A 724 -11.14 8.43 -8.44
C SER A 724 -11.10 9.72 -9.25
N LEU A 725 -12.27 10.17 -9.69
CA LEU A 725 -12.43 11.37 -10.50
C LEU A 725 -13.43 12.34 -9.86
N ARG A 726 -13.17 13.64 -10.03
CA ARG A 726 -14.10 14.70 -9.66
C ARG A 726 -14.00 15.85 -10.65
N PHE A 727 -15.14 16.44 -11.01
CA PHE A 727 -15.23 17.55 -11.96
C PHE A 727 -15.95 18.72 -11.31
N GLU A 728 -15.55 19.93 -11.66
CA GLU A 728 -16.22 21.14 -11.21
C GLU A 728 -16.12 22.23 -12.28
N ALA A 729 -17.25 22.87 -12.59
CA ALA A 729 -17.35 23.89 -13.63
C ALA A 729 -18.35 25.00 -13.24
N LEU A 730 -18.33 26.11 -13.97
CA LEU A 730 -19.31 27.20 -13.79
C LEU A 730 -20.73 26.84 -14.26
N ASP A 731 -20.88 25.86 -15.15
CA ASP A 731 -22.18 25.40 -15.64
C ASP A 731 -22.16 23.93 -16.10
N GLU A 732 -23.34 23.34 -16.23
CA GLU A 732 -23.55 21.93 -16.62
C GLU A 732 -22.99 21.59 -18.01
N VAL A 733 -22.97 22.54 -18.94
CA VAL A 733 -22.50 22.30 -20.32
C VAL A 733 -20.98 22.15 -20.33
N ARG A 734 -20.28 23.02 -19.58
CA ARG A 734 -18.83 22.92 -19.37
C ARG A 734 -18.45 21.64 -18.64
N LEU A 735 -19.18 21.31 -17.58
CA LEU A 735 -18.96 20.07 -16.81
C LEU A 735 -19.08 18.83 -17.70
N ALA A 736 -20.15 18.73 -18.50
CA ALA A 736 -20.34 17.63 -19.44
C ALA A 736 -19.21 17.55 -20.50
N THR A 737 -18.74 18.70 -20.99
CA THR A 737 -17.63 18.78 -21.96
C THR A 737 -16.32 18.26 -21.35
N MET A 738 -16.01 18.62 -20.11
CA MET A 738 -14.81 18.12 -19.42
C MET A 738 -14.89 16.61 -19.15
N LYS A 739 -16.06 16.12 -18.72
CA LYS A 739 -16.28 14.68 -18.51
C LYS A 739 -16.02 13.87 -19.78
N GLU A 740 -16.60 14.30 -20.91
CA GLU A 740 -16.39 13.59 -22.18
C GLU A 740 -14.93 13.69 -22.65
N SER A 741 -14.29 14.86 -22.51
CA SER A 741 -12.85 15.01 -22.83
C SER A 741 -11.97 14.06 -22.01
N MET A 742 -12.18 13.99 -20.69
CA MET A 742 -11.41 13.10 -19.81
C MET A 742 -11.68 11.63 -20.15
N ARG A 743 -12.93 11.29 -20.46
CA ARG A 743 -13.31 9.95 -20.91
C ARG A 743 -12.61 9.55 -22.21
N GLU A 744 -12.59 10.42 -23.21
CA GLU A 744 -11.89 10.18 -24.47
C GLU A 744 -10.39 9.94 -24.26
N GLU A 745 -9.76 10.65 -23.31
CA GLU A 745 -8.37 10.40 -22.94
C GLU A 745 -8.22 9.03 -22.27
N LEU A 746 -9.07 8.71 -21.29
CA LEU A 746 -9.03 7.45 -20.56
C LEU A 746 -9.24 6.23 -21.46
N LEU A 747 -10.08 6.33 -22.49
CA LEU A 747 -10.32 5.24 -23.45
C LEU A 747 -9.04 4.80 -24.20
N ARG A 748 -8.00 5.63 -24.24
CA ARG A 748 -6.69 5.26 -24.82
C ARG A 748 -5.93 4.23 -23.98
N TYR A 749 -6.22 4.17 -22.69
CA TYR A 749 -5.53 3.31 -21.72
C TYR A 749 -6.45 2.24 -21.11
N LEU A 750 -7.75 2.56 -20.99
CA LEU A 750 -8.78 1.71 -20.40
C LEU A 750 -9.96 1.59 -21.38
N PRO A 751 -9.95 0.61 -22.31
CA PRO A 751 -10.95 0.49 -23.38
C PRO A 751 -12.39 0.25 -22.90
N GLU A 752 -12.57 -0.20 -21.64
CA GLU A 752 -13.86 -0.56 -21.06
C GLU A 752 -14.52 0.58 -20.27
N VAL A 753 -13.94 1.78 -20.25
CA VAL A 753 -14.48 2.93 -19.51
C VAL A 753 -15.87 3.32 -20.03
N ARG A 754 -16.86 3.22 -19.14
CA ARG A 754 -18.25 3.62 -19.41
C ARG A 754 -18.40 5.14 -19.32
N SER A 755 -19.51 5.66 -19.85
CA SER A 755 -19.90 7.07 -19.68
C SER A 755 -20.21 7.39 -18.22
N PHE A 756 -19.85 8.59 -17.76
CA PHE A 756 -20.07 9.08 -16.40
C PHE A 756 -20.34 10.59 -16.36
#